data_AF-A0A8H6WH80-F1
#
_entry.id   AF-A0A8H6WH80-F1
#
_cell.length_a   1.000
_cell.length_b   1.000
_cell.length_c   1.000
_cell.angle_alpha   90.00
_cell.angle_beta   90.00
_cell.angle_gamma   90.00
#
_symmetry.space_group_name_H-M   'P 1'
#
loop_
_entity.id
_entity.type
_entity.pdbx_description
1 polymer ?
#
loop_
_entity_poly.entity_id
_entity_poly.type
_entity_poly.pdbx_seq_one_letter_code
_entity_poly.pdbx_strand_id
1 'polypeptide(L)'
;MSPSSTTFTVNQNLFYQRSPPLRVEVFQASELNKDIFERLNQHALATGQRHVGLAAAYYGDNKCILSSLALAASTEVVVINLPRSVTKARKRLIGDFLSSAAFTKAAFHLDTLVAALHYDFRIPLAKGLDLLSVAPLAARESLDAMIKTMGGESEVNKRQVDALFVHRQPEAPLLGKDLALQAWAAWNTAVSSIMASKFYEIPVIDTPSLRPEHLDALSKLVRDAQRLDALKPTAVQNEIADNHTYEGGKFQVTCTRFKNRIRSDAQARTVSLTPAIQTTYNKQRIEVRGHDDSLVASGRVDHVDGRQAKLNIRLPLATGGLKVVTVGKEAPTSAERRRATIVLHALQGTSSILSKPFFKALWLPTATDKPQEPGICIPIASTYPRPLNPSQRSAVAGILSSAPVTVIQGPPGTGKTTVIAAAVWCIDACAAAHQRAVYCIAQSNVAVKNMAEKLASVGFYDFKLVVSKGATILSAPSWFSLVDRHLHADFHYDWHEHLYYKIDDNVLRADQLSQDILDASLQLAGSRFILCTLSMLANPHFGIVTRILPPHTIVVDEASQIEIGDFLPMIELYSTTLRKMVFVGDDKQLAPYGQGQIDSLRSVFEMKHLRQDAIFLDTQSVCFHPSRAKFDIQCKPSMPTQLGGFISQNVYEGKLRSVHKMRDRCWWFVDVPQGEESMKGSSWINMGEVKAVVDVARKLKDRGKSFRVITPYDAQRGMLERNEDDFIVLSLVRTRGVGFMNETRRVNVMLTRCKKGLIVCTNRGFVQGQARNTLIGLLADRADSWAPLKLS
;
A
#
# COMPACT_ATOMS: atom_id res chain seq x y z
N MET A 1 -7.69 22.03 44.47
CA MET A 1 -8.29 22.75 43.33
C MET A 1 -9.10 21.76 42.53
N SER A 2 -10.39 22.02 42.31
CA SER A 2 -11.24 21.24 41.41
C SER A 2 -10.73 21.36 39.97
N PRO A 3 -10.72 20.27 39.18
CA PRO A 3 -10.25 20.32 37.79
C PRO A 3 -11.13 21.24 36.93
N SER A 4 -10.51 21.91 35.96
CA SER A 4 -11.15 22.83 35.00
C SER A 4 -11.91 22.09 33.89
N SER A 5 -12.75 21.14 34.27
CA SER A 5 -13.53 20.32 33.34
C SER A 5 -14.63 21.11 32.64
N THR A 6 -14.68 21.07 31.32
CA THR A 6 -15.84 21.59 30.58
C THR A 6 -16.96 20.55 30.63
N THR A 7 -18.11 20.91 31.20
CA THR A 7 -19.29 20.02 31.31
C THR A 7 -20.41 20.51 30.40
N PHE A 8 -21.02 19.61 29.63
CA PHE A 8 -22.20 19.91 28.81
C PHE A 8 -23.08 18.67 28.65
N THR A 9 -24.30 18.88 28.13
CA THR A 9 -25.29 17.82 27.97
C THR A 9 -25.52 17.51 26.49
N VAL A 10 -25.69 16.22 26.15
CA VAL A 10 -25.92 15.75 24.78
C VAL A 10 -27.17 14.89 24.70
N ASN A 11 -28.13 15.29 23.87
CA ASN A 11 -29.26 14.44 23.50
C ASN A 11 -28.84 13.47 22.38
N GLN A 12 -29.06 12.17 22.60
CA GLN A 12 -28.81 11.15 21.58
C GLN A 12 -29.90 11.21 20.49
N ASN A 13 -29.52 10.97 19.24
CA ASN A 13 -30.43 10.90 18.08
C ASN A 13 -30.13 9.69 17.17
N LEU A 14 -29.36 8.73 17.68
CA LEU A 14 -28.87 7.53 16.98
C LEU A 14 -29.88 6.39 17.07
N PHE A 15 -30.43 6.14 18.26
CA PHE A 15 -31.43 5.09 18.51
C PHE A 15 -32.83 5.72 18.57
N TYR A 16 -33.84 5.00 18.08
CA TYR A 16 -35.24 5.45 18.18
C TYR A 16 -35.77 5.37 19.63
N GLN A 17 -35.23 4.48 20.45
CA GLN A 17 -35.53 4.41 21.88
C GLN A 17 -35.09 5.69 22.59
N ARG A 18 -36.03 6.33 23.30
CA ARG A 18 -35.71 7.51 24.12
C ARG A 18 -34.77 7.12 25.25
N SER A 19 -33.70 7.89 25.41
CA SER A 19 -32.72 7.77 26.50
C SER A 19 -32.61 9.13 27.21
N PRO A 20 -32.24 9.18 28.51
CA PRO A 20 -31.98 10.45 29.17
C PRO A 20 -30.83 11.21 28.49
N PRO A 21 -30.76 12.54 28.65
CA PRO A 21 -29.64 13.34 28.14
C PRO A 21 -28.31 12.89 28.76
N LEU A 22 -27.27 12.79 27.94
CA LEU A 22 -25.94 12.37 28.35
C LEU A 22 -25.19 13.54 28.99
N ARG A 23 -24.65 13.35 30.18
CA ARG A 23 -23.78 14.32 30.87
C ARG A 23 -22.34 14.05 30.45
N VAL A 24 -21.72 15.02 29.79
CA VAL A 24 -20.37 14.90 29.22
C VAL A 24 -19.41 15.80 29.99
N GLU A 25 -18.41 15.21 30.65
CA GLU A 25 -17.30 15.94 31.28
C GLU A 25 -16.02 15.79 30.43
N VAL A 26 -15.43 16.91 30.02
CA VAL A 26 -14.19 16.94 29.22
C VAL A 26 -13.01 17.36 30.09
N PHE A 27 -11.95 16.56 30.08
CA PHE A 27 -10.71 16.76 30.83
C PHE A 27 -9.50 16.79 29.90
N GLN A 28 -8.47 17.55 30.28
CA GLN A 28 -7.11 17.37 29.79
C GLN A 28 -6.42 16.24 30.57
N ALA A 29 -5.52 15.48 29.93
CA ALA A 29 -4.79 14.39 30.59
C ALA A 29 -4.01 14.83 31.86
N SER A 30 -3.63 16.11 31.95
CA SER A 30 -3.01 16.72 33.14
C SER A 30 -3.94 16.75 34.36
N GLU A 31 -5.26 16.84 34.16
CA GLU A 31 -6.27 17.04 35.20
C GLU A 31 -6.77 15.73 35.83
N LEU A 32 -6.50 14.58 35.20
CA LEU A 32 -7.03 13.28 35.64
C LEU A 32 -6.57 12.90 37.07
N ASN A 33 -7.52 12.48 37.89
CA ASN A 33 -7.33 11.91 39.23
C ASN A 33 -8.07 10.55 39.31
N LYS A 34 -8.05 9.89 40.48
CA LYS A 34 -8.76 8.62 40.68
C LYS A 34 -10.27 8.82 40.73
N ASP A 35 -10.72 9.86 41.41
CA ASP A 35 -12.12 10.20 41.67
C ASP A 35 -12.97 10.26 40.39
N ILE A 36 -12.40 10.71 39.26
CA ILE A 36 -13.06 10.69 37.94
C ILE A 36 -13.41 9.25 37.52
N PHE A 37 -12.47 8.31 37.63
CA PHE A 37 -12.68 6.91 37.29
C PHE A 37 -13.55 6.18 38.32
N GLU A 38 -13.45 6.54 39.60
CA GLU A 38 -14.29 5.99 40.67
C GLU A 38 -15.76 6.39 40.49
N ARG A 39 -16.05 7.66 40.14
CA ARG A 39 -17.42 8.09 39.76
C ARG A 39 -17.94 7.31 38.56
N LEU A 40 -17.11 7.11 37.52
CA LEU A 40 -17.52 6.34 36.33
C LEU A 40 -17.79 4.86 36.66
N ASN A 41 -16.96 4.25 37.52
CA ASN A 41 -17.18 2.90 38.04
C ASN A 41 -18.50 2.79 38.82
N GLN A 42 -18.82 3.76 39.68
CA GLN A 42 -20.09 3.79 40.41
C GLN A 42 -21.30 3.82 39.48
N HIS A 43 -21.26 4.64 38.41
CA HIS A 43 -22.35 4.72 37.43
C HIS A 43 -22.49 3.43 36.61
N ALA A 44 -21.37 2.80 36.21
CA ALA A 44 -21.41 1.49 35.57
C ALA A 44 -22.06 0.43 36.48
N LEU A 45 -21.60 0.33 37.73
CA LEU A 45 -22.14 -0.63 38.71
C LEU A 45 -23.62 -0.39 39.05
N ALA A 46 -24.04 0.88 39.16
CA ALA A 46 -25.42 1.24 39.49
C ALA A 46 -26.46 0.74 38.47
N THR A 47 -26.06 0.55 37.19
CA THR A 47 -26.95 -0.03 36.18
C THR A 47 -27.06 -1.56 36.23
N GLY A 48 -26.23 -2.23 37.04
CA GLY A 48 -26.01 -3.68 36.98
C GLY A 48 -25.24 -4.15 35.72
N GLN A 49 -25.14 -3.32 34.69
CA GLN A 49 -24.47 -3.63 33.44
C GLN A 49 -22.96 -3.39 33.55
N ARG A 50 -22.17 -4.48 33.55
CA ARG A 50 -20.70 -4.41 33.68
C ARG A 50 -19.98 -4.03 32.37
N HIS A 51 -20.49 -3.02 31.68
CA HIS A 51 -19.98 -2.54 30.39
C HIS A 51 -19.60 -1.06 30.46
N VAL A 52 -18.51 -0.71 29.77
CA VAL A 52 -18.08 0.67 29.50
C VAL A 52 -17.87 0.82 28.00
N GLY A 53 -18.52 1.79 27.38
CA GLY A 53 -18.34 2.09 25.96
C GLY A 53 -17.11 2.97 25.74
N LEU A 54 -16.33 2.71 24.69
CA LEU A 54 -15.15 3.48 24.32
C LEU A 54 -15.27 4.05 22.91
N ALA A 55 -14.74 5.25 22.71
CA ALA A 55 -14.45 5.81 21.39
C ALA A 55 -13.17 6.63 21.41
N ALA A 56 -12.57 6.85 20.23
CA ALA A 56 -11.31 7.58 20.10
C ALA A 56 -11.28 8.57 18.95
N ALA A 57 -10.63 9.71 19.20
CA ALA A 57 -10.24 10.67 18.19
C ALA A 57 -8.73 10.63 17.98
N TYR A 58 -8.31 10.97 16.76
CA TYR A 58 -6.92 11.02 16.35
C TYR A 58 -6.62 12.42 15.80
N TYR A 59 -5.38 12.89 15.98
CA TYR A 59 -4.90 14.11 15.33
C TYR A 59 -5.02 13.96 13.80
N GLY A 60 -5.53 15.00 13.14
CA GLY A 60 -5.73 15.04 11.68
C GLY A 60 -4.45 15.20 10.86
N ASP A 61 -3.27 14.99 11.46
CA ASP A 61 -2.01 14.91 10.71
C ASP A 61 -1.72 13.48 10.28
N ASN A 62 -0.83 13.31 9.30
CA ASN A 62 -0.42 12.01 8.73
C ASN A 62 0.22 11.04 9.76
N LYS A 63 0.37 11.46 11.02
CA LYS A 63 0.86 10.65 12.15
C LYS A 63 -0.26 9.91 12.87
N CYS A 64 -1.51 10.35 12.72
CA CYS A 64 -2.74 9.75 13.25
C CYS A 64 -2.71 9.44 14.74
N ILE A 65 -1.92 10.18 15.53
CA ILE A 65 -1.71 9.92 16.97
C ILE A 65 -3.04 10.06 17.72
N LEU A 66 -3.31 9.16 18.67
CA LEU A 66 -4.51 9.21 19.53
C LEU A 66 -4.54 10.55 20.28
N SER A 67 -5.56 11.37 20.01
CA SER A 67 -5.71 12.73 20.53
C SER A 67 -6.76 12.84 21.63
N SER A 68 -7.78 11.97 21.62
CA SER A 68 -8.79 11.92 22.68
C SER A 68 -9.36 10.51 22.84
N LEU A 69 -9.74 10.17 24.07
CA LEU A 69 -10.40 8.93 24.46
C LEU A 69 -11.69 9.27 25.21
N ALA A 70 -12.83 8.76 24.77
CA ALA A 70 -14.10 8.87 25.51
C ALA A 70 -14.47 7.54 26.16
N LEU A 71 -15.01 7.63 27.38
CA LEU A 71 -15.44 6.53 28.23
C LEU A 71 -16.89 6.79 28.63
N ALA A 72 -17.82 5.90 28.28
CA ALA A 72 -19.25 6.04 28.58
C ALA A 72 -19.76 4.93 29.50
N ALA A 73 -20.51 5.30 30.54
CA ALA A 73 -21.23 4.39 31.40
C ALA A 73 -22.61 4.98 31.73
N SER A 74 -23.67 4.33 31.24
CA SER A 74 -25.04 4.85 31.36
C SER A 74 -25.18 6.25 30.73
N THR A 75 -25.63 7.24 31.50
CA THR A 75 -25.79 8.64 31.09
C THR A 75 -24.53 9.49 31.26
N GLU A 76 -23.48 8.99 31.93
CA GLU A 76 -22.22 9.72 32.13
C GLU A 76 -21.20 9.37 31.05
N VAL A 77 -20.55 10.41 30.50
CA VAL A 77 -19.46 10.26 29.53
C VAL A 77 -18.28 11.14 29.92
N VAL A 78 -17.11 10.53 30.07
CA VAL A 78 -15.84 11.21 30.35
C VAL A 78 -15.03 11.26 29.06
N VAL A 79 -14.69 12.47 28.59
CA VAL A 79 -13.82 12.68 27.43
C VAL A 79 -12.44 13.15 27.91
N ILE A 80 -11.41 12.39 27.58
CA ILE A 80 -10.02 12.66 27.95
C ILE A 80 -9.27 13.15 26.72
N ASN A 81 -8.82 14.40 26.72
CA ASN A 81 -7.91 14.93 25.71
C ASN A 81 -6.46 14.55 26.05
N LEU A 82 -5.82 13.86 25.12
CA LEU A 82 -4.50 13.25 25.22
C LEU A 82 -3.50 14.07 24.40
N PRO A 83 -2.66 14.93 25.03
CA PRO A 83 -1.55 15.55 24.33
C PRO A 83 -0.56 14.48 23.84
N ARG A 84 0.22 14.81 22.80
CA ARG A 84 1.25 13.91 22.21
C ARG A 84 2.25 13.34 23.22
N SER A 85 2.43 13.99 24.37
CA SER A 85 3.20 13.47 25.50
C SER A 85 2.33 13.47 26.76
N VAL A 86 2.08 12.29 27.32
CA VAL A 86 1.34 12.08 28.58
C VAL A 86 2.29 11.49 29.62
N THR A 87 2.28 12.02 30.84
CA THR A 87 3.18 11.57 31.91
C THR A 87 2.90 10.12 32.33
N LYS A 88 3.93 9.42 32.83
CA LYS A 88 3.82 8.01 33.26
C LYS A 88 2.71 7.80 34.31
N ALA A 89 2.52 8.77 35.23
CA ALA A 89 1.45 8.73 36.23
C ALA A 89 0.04 8.82 35.60
N ARG A 90 -0.17 9.69 34.62
CA ARG A 90 -1.47 9.85 33.95
C ARG A 90 -1.79 8.66 33.02
N LYS A 91 -0.78 8.13 32.32
CA LYS A 91 -0.88 6.86 31.58
C LYS A 91 -1.28 5.70 32.49
N ARG A 92 -0.69 5.61 33.70
CA ARG A 92 -1.03 4.59 34.69
C ARG A 92 -2.48 4.70 35.16
N LEU A 93 -2.99 5.88 35.50
CA LEU A 93 -4.40 6.06 35.90
C LEU A 93 -5.38 5.55 34.83
N ILE A 94 -5.15 5.87 33.55
CA ILE A 94 -5.97 5.37 32.44
C ILE A 94 -5.83 3.84 32.31
N GLY A 95 -4.60 3.32 32.38
CA GLY A 95 -4.31 1.89 32.27
C GLY A 95 -4.89 1.04 33.41
N ASP A 96 -4.87 1.54 34.64
CA ASP A 96 -5.44 0.89 35.83
C ASP A 96 -6.97 0.72 35.65
N PHE A 97 -7.66 1.71 35.09
CA PHE A 97 -9.08 1.62 34.72
C PHE A 97 -9.33 0.65 33.54
N LEU A 98 -8.60 0.82 32.43
CA LEU A 98 -8.80 0.00 31.22
C LEU A 98 -8.41 -1.48 31.41
N SER A 99 -7.52 -1.78 32.37
CA SER A 99 -7.13 -3.15 32.73
C SER A 99 -8.02 -3.78 33.81
N SER A 100 -8.95 -3.02 34.41
CA SER A 100 -9.82 -3.55 35.46
C SER A 100 -10.74 -4.65 34.93
N ALA A 101 -10.61 -5.87 35.46
CA ALA A 101 -11.44 -7.01 35.08
C ALA A 101 -12.91 -6.89 35.53
N ALA A 102 -13.28 -5.82 36.26
CA ALA A 102 -14.65 -5.56 36.72
C ALA A 102 -15.62 -5.20 35.58
N PHE A 103 -15.11 -4.64 34.47
CA PHE A 103 -15.92 -4.16 33.34
C PHE A 103 -15.38 -4.65 32.00
N THR A 104 -16.28 -4.97 31.08
CA THR A 104 -16.02 -5.20 29.67
C THR A 104 -16.00 -3.86 28.93
N LYS A 105 -15.01 -3.63 28.06
CA LYS A 105 -14.80 -2.36 27.34
C LYS A 105 -15.22 -2.52 25.89
N ALA A 106 -16.35 -1.95 25.50
CA ALA A 106 -16.94 -2.13 24.18
C ALA A 106 -16.58 -0.99 23.22
N ALA A 107 -16.18 -1.28 21.98
CA ALA A 107 -16.04 -0.29 20.91
C ALA A 107 -16.29 -0.92 19.53
N PHE A 108 -16.65 -0.11 18.54
CA PHE A 108 -16.88 -0.61 17.17
C PHE A 108 -15.60 -1.03 16.44
N HIS A 109 -14.50 -0.27 16.59
CA HIS A 109 -13.18 -0.61 16.05
C HIS A 109 -12.15 -0.69 17.20
N LEU A 110 -12.33 -1.67 18.08
CA LEU A 110 -11.54 -1.79 19.29
C LEU A 110 -10.10 -2.22 19.03
N ASP A 111 -9.86 -3.08 18.03
CA ASP A 111 -8.53 -3.42 17.53
C ASP A 111 -7.67 -2.17 17.22
N THR A 112 -8.30 -1.19 16.60
CA THR A 112 -7.71 0.07 16.15
C THR A 112 -7.39 0.97 17.35
N LEU A 113 -8.31 1.07 18.31
CA LEU A 113 -8.10 1.79 19.57
C LEU A 113 -7.01 1.13 20.43
N VAL A 114 -7.06 -0.19 20.60
CA VAL A 114 -6.08 -0.97 21.37
C VAL A 114 -4.68 -0.79 20.80
N ALA A 115 -4.53 -0.87 19.48
CA ALA A 115 -3.25 -0.61 18.81
C ALA A 115 -2.72 0.81 19.09
N ALA A 116 -3.60 1.83 19.15
CA ALA A 116 -3.20 3.19 19.44
C ALA A 116 -2.83 3.40 20.92
N LEU A 117 -3.61 2.84 21.85
CA LEU A 117 -3.32 2.85 23.29
C LEU A 117 -1.93 2.25 23.59
N HIS A 118 -1.60 1.11 22.96
CA HIS A 118 -0.30 0.47 23.14
C HIS A 118 0.85 1.18 22.41
N TYR A 119 0.69 1.49 21.11
CA TYR A 119 1.78 2.04 20.30
C TYR A 119 2.12 3.50 20.66
N ASP A 120 1.11 4.34 20.87
CA ASP A 120 1.32 5.77 21.13
C ASP A 120 1.62 6.01 22.63
N PHE A 121 0.99 5.26 23.53
CA PHE A 121 1.04 5.55 24.96
C PHE A 121 1.51 4.43 25.89
N ARG A 122 1.58 3.16 25.45
CA ARG A 122 1.86 1.97 26.30
C ARG A 122 0.80 1.76 27.38
N ILE A 123 -0.48 1.98 27.04
CA ILE A 123 -1.63 1.79 27.93
C ILE A 123 -2.26 0.40 27.65
N PRO A 124 -2.30 -0.51 28.63
CA PRO A 124 -2.97 -1.81 28.50
C PRO A 124 -4.50 -1.71 28.56
N LEU A 125 -5.19 -2.74 28.04
CA LEU A 125 -6.64 -2.88 28.05
C LEU A 125 -7.00 -4.37 28.21
N ALA A 126 -7.88 -4.67 29.17
CA ALA A 126 -8.36 -6.02 29.47
C ALA A 126 -9.89 -6.11 29.31
N LYS A 127 -10.37 -7.30 28.91
CA LYS A 127 -11.80 -7.55 28.56
C LYS A 127 -12.36 -6.59 27.51
N GLY A 128 -11.64 -6.42 26.41
CA GLY A 128 -12.10 -5.62 25.27
C GLY A 128 -13.10 -6.35 24.39
N LEU A 129 -14.29 -5.80 24.18
CA LEU A 129 -15.30 -6.31 23.25
C LEU A 129 -15.29 -5.47 21.96
N ASP A 130 -14.84 -6.06 20.85
CA ASP A 130 -14.98 -5.45 19.54
C ASP A 130 -16.39 -5.71 18.98
N LEU A 131 -17.24 -4.68 18.98
CA LEU A 131 -18.66 -4.83 18.65
C LEU A 131 -18.86 -5.27 17.19
N LEU A 132 -18.05 -4.76 16.25
CA LEU A 132 -18.18 -5.11 14.83
C LEU A 132 -17.72 -6.55 14.52
N SER A 133 -17.20 -7.30 15.50
CA SER A 133 -16.92 -8.73 15.34
C SER A 133 -18.19 -9.60 15.16
N VAL A 134 -19.41 -9.08 15.40
CA VAL A 134 -20.66 -9.75 15.01
C VAL A 134 -20.93 -9.70 13.50
N ALA A 135 -20.28 -8.78 12.78
CA ALA A 135 -20.50 -8.58 11.37
C ALA A 135 -19.54 -9.45 10.53
N PRO A 136 -19.94 -9.89 9.31
CA PRO A 136 -19.02 -10.54 8.39
C PRO A 136 -17.78 -9.67 8.15
N LEU A 137 -16.59 -10.24 8.38
CA LEU A 137 -15.30 -9.51 8.40
C LEU A 137 -15.04 -8.71 7.10
N ALA A 138 -15.49 -9.21 5.95
CA ALA A 138 -15.38 -8.54 4.65
C ALA A 138 -16.19 -7.22 4.57
N ALA A 139 -17.20 -7.04 5.42
CA ALA A 139 -18.09 -5.88 5.47
C ALA A 139 -17.99 -5.07 6.78
N ARG A 140 -17.01 -5.36 7.65
CA ARG A 140 -16.83 -4.67 8.95
C ARG A 140 -16.84 -3.14 8.80
N GLU A 141 -16.18 -2.63 7.77
CA GLU A 141 -16.11 -1.21 7.38
C GLU A 141 -17.36 -0.69 6.62
N SER A 142 -18.57 -1.14 6.95
CA SER A 142 -19.81 -0.77 6.22
C SER A 142 -20.95 -0.26 7.11
N LEU A 143 -21.84 0.57 6.54
CA LEU A 143 -23.03 1.07 7.26
C LEU A 143 -23.90 -0.08 7.73
N ASP A 144 -24.03 -1.08 6.86
CA ASP A 144 -24.87 -2.25 7.07
C ASP A 144 -24.35 -3.08 8.25
N ALA A 145 -23.03 -3.30 8.34
CA ALA A 145 -22.41 -3.90 9.51
C ALA A 145 -22.62 -3.07 10.78
N MET A 146 -22.41 -1.75 10.72
CA MET A 146 -22.63 -0.84 11.86
C MET A 146 -24.08 -0.91 12.36
N ILE A 147 -25.06 -0.74 11.46
CA ILE A 147 -26.48 -0.76 11.77
C ILE A 147 -26.92 -2.12 12.32
N LYS A 148 -26.51 -3.24 11.69
CA LYS A 148 -26.82 -4.59 12.18
C LYS A 148 -26.21 -4.86 13.55
N THR A 149 -25.02 -4.32 13.82
CA THR A 149 -24.38 -4.40 15.14
C THR A 149 -25.16 -3.60 16.20
N MET A 150 -25.75 -2.47 15.82
CA MET A 150 -26.60 -1.64 16.70
C MET A 150 -28.05 -2.15 16.85
N GLY A 151 -28.38 -3.33 16.30
CA GLY A 151 -29.71 -3.95 16.42
C GLY A 151 -30.53 -4.01 15.13
N GLY A 152 -30.16 -3.25 14.09
CA GLY A 152 -30.84 -3.24 12.78
C GLY A 152 -31.54 -1.91 12.45
N GLU A 153 -32.10 -1.81 11.24
CA GLU A 153 -32.75 -0.57 10.74
C GLU A 153 -34.02 -0.16 11.51
N SER A 154 -34.62 -1.07 12.29
CA SER A 154 -35.73 -0.76 13.21
C SER A 154 -35.29 -0.01 14.47
N GLU A 155 -34.01 -0.16 14.87
CA GLU A 155 -33.52 0.35 16.16
C GLU A 155 -32.80 1.70 16.02
N VAL A 156 -32.17 1.95 14.87
CA VAL A 156 -31.31 3.13 14.66
C VAL A 156 -31.68 4.00 13.48
N ASN A 157 -31.53 5.31 13.67
CA ASN A 157 -31.62 6.30 12.63
C ASN A 157 -30.38 6.23 11.72
N LYS A 158 -30.50 5.44 10.65
CA LYS A 158 -29.49 5.25 9.59
C LYS A 158 -28.73 6.50 9.18
N ARG A 159 -29.39 7.67 9.11
CA ARG A 159 -28.76 8.95 8.71
C ARG A 159 -27.84 9.52 9.77
N GLN A 160 -28.19 9.36 11.04
CA GLN A 160 -27.37 9.88 12.15
C GLN A 160 -26.18 8.96 12.41
N VAL A 161 -26.35 7.64 12.23
CA VAL A 161 -25.23 6.66 12.22
C VAL A 161 -24.26 6.98 11.06
N ASP A 162 -24.77 7.20 9.85
CA ASP A 162 -23.98 7.57 8.66
C ASP A 162 -23.20 8.90 8.87
N ALA A 163 -23.84 9.92 9.44
CA ALA A 163 -23.18 11.18 9.75
C ALA A 163 -22.10 11.05 10.85
N LEU A 164 -22.34 10.25 11.89
CA LEU A 164 -21.46 10.16 13.06
C LEU A 164 -20.24 9.25 12.84
N PHE A 165 -20.39 8.15 12.10
CA PHE A 165 -19.32 7.15 11.94
C PHE A 165 -18.59 7.23 10.59
N VAL A 166 -19.09 8.00 9.61
CA VAL A 166 -18.78 7.76 8.19
C VAL A 166 -18.53 9.05 7.42
N HIS A 167 -19.56 9.88 7.23
CA HIS A 167 -19.47 11.14 6.48
C HIS A 167 -18.96 12.29 7.34
N ARG A 168 -17.98 11.98 8.19
CA ARG A 168 -17.24 12.98 8.94
C ARG A 168 -16.41 13.81 7.97
N GLN A 169 -16.54 15.13 8.04
CA GLN A 169 -15.67 16.04 7.31
C GLN A 169 -14.20 15.76 7.70
N PRO A 170 -13.30 15.42 6.75
CA PRO A 170 -11.95 14.95 7.08
C PRO A 170 -11.09 15.92 7.91
N GLU A 171 -11.38 17.21 7.81
CA GLU A 171 -10.59 18.30 8.43
C GLU A 171 -11.16 18.79 9.77
N ALA A 172 -12.38 18.36 10.14
CA ALA A 172 -12.99 18.74 11.42
C ALA A 172 -12.50 17.80 12.54
N PRO A 173 -11.88 18.30 13.63
CA PRO A 173 -11.65 17.51 14.84
C PRO A 173 -12.98 16.91 15.33
N LEU A 174 -12.93 15.71 15.93
CA LEU A 174 -14.10 15.14 16.62
C LEU A 174 -14.47 16.10 17.75
N LEU A 175 -15.60 16.78 17.61
CA LEU A 175 -16.17 17.58 18.70
C LEU A 175 -16.41 16.65 19.89
N GLY A 176 -16.20 17.15 21.11
CA GLY A 176 -16.36 16.33 22.32
C GLY A 176 -17.75 15.67 22.40
N LYS A 177 -18.77 16.32 21.83
CA LYS A 177 -20.13 15.79 21.64
C LYS A 177 -20.18 14.52 20.79
N ASP A 178 -19.55 14.53 19.62
CA ASP A 178 -19.62 13.43 18.66
C ASP A 178 -18.83 12.22 19.17
N LEU A 179 -17.66 12.48 19.75
CA LEU A 179 -16.85 11.45 20.40
C LEU A 179 -17.58 10.83 21.61
N ALA A 180 -18.29 11.65 22.40
CA ALA A 180 -19.11 11.16 23.49
C ALA A 180 -20.29 10.31 22.99
N LEU A 181 -20.96 10.71 21.91
CA LEU A 181 -22.02 9.93 21.26
C LEU A 181 -21.51 8.59 20.73
N GLN A 182 -20.31 8.52 20.16
CA GLN A 182 -19.71 7.26 19.71
C GLN A 182 -19.42 6.30 20.89
N ALA A 183 -18.84 6.81 21.99
CA ALA A 183 -18.59 6.00 23.18
C ALA A 183 -19.89 5.51 23.81
N TRP A 184 -20.89 6.40 23.93
CA TRP A 184 -22.20 6.04 24.45
C TRP A 184 -22.94 5.04 23.54
N ALA A 185 -22.86 5.19 22.22
CA ALA A 185 -23.45 4.24 21.28
C ALA A 185 -22.82 2.85 21.43
N ALA A 186 -21.50 2.76 21.67
CA ALA A 186 -20.85 1.49 21.96
C ALA A 186 -21.32 0.87 23.28
N TRP A 187 -21.49 1.68 24.34
CA TRP A 187 -22.08 1.23 25.61
C TRP A 187 -23.51 0.70 25.40
N ASN A 188 -24.39 1.52 24.80
CA ASN A 188 -25.81 1.19 24.58
C ASN A 188 -25.98 -0.07 23.72
N THR A 189 -25.12 -0.24 22.71
CA THR A 189 -25.07 -1.43 21.88
C THR A 189 -24.68 -2.67 22.71
N ALA A 190 -23.60 -2.59 23.50
CA ALA A 190 -23.11 -3.72 24.29
C ALA A 190 -24.11 -4.22 25.35
N VAL A 191 -24.94 -3.32 25.91
CA VAL A 191 -25.98 -3.67 26.90
C VAL A 191 -27.35 -3.99 26.28
N SER A 192 -27.49 -3.93 24.96
CA SER A 192 -28.75 -4.19 24.27
C SER A 192 -29.16 -5.65 24.38
N SER A 193 -30.36 -5.91 24.90
CA SER A 193 -30.94 -7.26 25.01
C SER A 193 -31.11 -7.96 23.65
N ILE A 194 -31.28 -7.19 22.56
CA ILE A 194 -31.40 -7.68 21.18
C ILE A 194 -30.08 -8.33 20.70
N MET A 195 -28.94 -7.83 21.19
CA MET A 195 -27.61 -8.21 20.71
C MET A 195 -26.77 -8.97 21.74
N ALA A 196 -27.21 -9.01 23.01
CA ALA A 196 -26.47 -9.63 24.12
C ALA A 196 -26.02 -11.08 23.86
N SER A 197 -26.86 -11.91 23.23
CA SER A 197 -26.50 -13.29 22.87
C SER A 197 -25.34 -13.35 21.86
N LYS A 198 -25.35 -12.48 20.85
CA LYS A 198 -24.28 -12.41 19.83
C LYS A 198 -22.97 -11.90 20.41
N PHE A 199 -23.01 -10.98 21.38
CA PHE A 199 -21.80 -10.47 22.04
C PHE A 199 -21.17 -11.48 23.01
N TYR A 200 -21.95 -12.40 23.57
CA TYR A 200 -21.44 -13.46 24.44
C TYR A 200 -20.51 -14.44 23.71
N GLU A 201 -20.73 -14.67 22.41
CA GLU A 201 -19.92 -15.56 21.58
C GLU A 201 -18.62 -14.91 21.07
N ILE A 202 -18.44 -13.59 21.26
CA ILE A 202 -17.28 -12.87 20.71
C ILE A 202 -16.04 -13.01 21.62
N PRO A 203 -14.90 -13.45 21.07
CA PRO A 203 -13.61 -13.40 21.76
C PRO A 203 -13.22 -11.98 22.16
N VAL A 204 -12.84 -11.81 23.43
CA VAL A 204 -12.37 -10.52 23.94
C VAL A 204 -10.89 -10.28 23.62
N ILE A 205 -10.53 -9.01 23.42
CA ILE A 205 -9.15 -8.55 23.35
C ILE A 205 -8.64 -8.31 24.77
N ASP A 206 -7.54 -8.99 25.13
CA ASP A 206 -6.87 -8.83 26.42
C ASP A 206 -5.37 -8.61 26.20
N THR A 207 -4.92 -7.34 26.23
CA THR A 207 -3.52 -7.04 25.93
C THR A 207 -2.51 -7.46 27.01
N PRO A 208 -2.84 -7.47 28.32
CA PRO A 208 -2.00 -8.10 29.34
C PRO A 208 -1.68 -9.59 29.08
N SER A 209 -2.58 -10.34 28.42
CA SER A 209 -2.33 -11.74 28.06
C SER A 209 -1.31 -11.94 26.93
N LEU A 210 -1.00 -10.90 26.15
CA LEU A 210 -0.11 -10.96 24.99
C LEU A 210 1.34 -10.61 25.36
N ARG A 211 2.30 -11.35 24.79
CA ARG A 211 3.73 -11.04 24.94
C ARG A 211 4.01 -9.62 24.39
N PRO A 212 4.81 -8.76 25.07
CA PRO A 212 5.03 -7.37 24.63
C PRO A 212 5.54 -7.25 23.19
N GLU A 213 6.41 -8.16 22.75
CA GLU A 213 6.92 -8.23 21.38
C GLU A 213 5.83 -8.54 20.33
N HIS A 214 4.84 -9.37 20.67
CA HIS A 214 3.67 -9.63 19.81
C HIS A 214 2.81 -8.37 19.70
N LEU A 215 2.51 -7.74 20.84
CA LEU A 215 1.64 -6.58 20.89
C LEU A 215 2.27 -5.38 20.18
N ASP A 216 3.58 -5.21 20.28
CA ASP A 216 4.35 -4.23 19.49
C ASP A 216 4.26 -4.48 17.98
N ALA A 217 4.43 -5.73 17.53
CA ALA A 217 4.29 -6.07 16.12
C ALA A 217 2.86 -5.82 15.60
N LEU A 218 1.85 -6.37 16.28
CA LEU A 218 0.44 -6.21 15.90
C LEU A 218 0.00 -4.75 15.90
N SER A 219 0.36 -4.00 16.94
CA SER A 219 -0.01 -2.58 17.03
C SER A 219 0.69 -1.77 15.94
N LYS A 220 1.98 -2.00 15.67
CA LYS A 220 2.68 -1.32 14.57
C LYS A 220 1.98 -1.56 13.22
N LEU A 221 1.59 -2.81 12.92
CA LEU A 221 0.87 -3.17 11.69
C LEU A 221 -0.44 -2.39 11.51
N VAL A 222 -1.23 -2.24 12.57
CA VAL A 222 -2.47 -1.43 12.54
C VAL A 222 -2.16 0.05 12.37
N ARG A 223 -1.20 0.59 13.14
CA ARG A 223 -0.89 2.04 13.12
C ARG A 223 -0.29 2.49 11.79
N ASP A 224 0.56 1.68 11.16
CA ASP A 224 1.06 1.98 9.82
C ASP A 224 -0.06 1.90 8.77
N ALA A 225 -0.96 0.90 8.85
CA ALA A 225 -2.12 0.81 7.97
C ALA A 225 -3.07 2.04 8.10
N GLN A 226 -3.34 2.51 9.32
CA GLN A 226 -4.13 3.73 9.55
C GLN A 226 -3.46 4.98 8.97
N ARG A 227 -2.14 5.12 9.10
CA ARG A 227 -1.39 6.26 8.55
C ARG A 227 -1.36 6.23 7.03
N LEU A 228 -1.20 5.05 6.42
CA LEU A 228 -1.33 4.87 4.98
C LEU A 228 -2.75 5.22 4.48
N ASP A 229 -3.80 4.86 5.22
CA ASP A 229 -5.16 5.27 4.88
C ASP A 229 -5.36 6.79 5.05
N ALA A 230 -4.79 7.41 6.07
CA ALA A 230 -4.81 8.87 6.25
C ALA A 230 -4.12 9.63 5.10
N LEU A 231 -3.10 9.04 4.48
CA LEU A 231 -2.44 9.59 3.28
C LEU A 231 -3.28 9.45 2.00
N LYS A 232 -4.34 8.63 1.97
CA LYS A 232 -5.19 8.50 0.77
C LYS A 232 -5.90 9.83 0.49
N PRO A 233 -5.81 10.35 -0.75
CA PRO A 233 -6.43 11.62 -1.10
C PRO A 233 -7.95 11.56 -0.94
N THR A 234 -8.52 12.63 -0.38
CA THR A 234 -9.97 12.82 -0.23
C THR A 234 -10.64 13.33 -1.50
N ALA A 235 -9.86 13.82 -2.47
CA ALA A 235 -10.31 14.16 -3.82
C ALA A 235 -9.22 13.83 -4.85
N VAL A 236 -9.62 13.26 -5.99
CA VAL A 236 -8.73 12.88 -7.09
C VAL A 236 -9.30 13.43 -8.40
N GLN A 237 -8.55 14.31 -9.08
CA GLN A 237 -8.87 14.70 -10.45
C GLN A 237 -8.60 13.53 -11.39
N ASN A 238 -9.65 13.08 -12.08
CA ASN A 238 -9.58 11.99 -13.04
C ASN A 238 -9.11 12.52 -14.40
N GLU A 239 -8.09 11.90 -14.97
CA GLU A 239 -7.67 12.17 -16.34
C GLU A 239 -8.60 11.39 -17.28
N ILE A 240 -9.49 12.10 -17.98
CA ILE A 240 -10.44 11.55 -18.95
C ILE A 240 -10.04 11.93 -20.38
N ALA A 241 -10.44 11.10 -21.34
CA ALA A 241 -10.33 11.42 -22.77
C ALA A 241 -11.47 12.32 -23.23
N ASP A 242 -11.24 13.09 -24.30
CA ASP A 242 -12.19 14.07 -24.83
C ASP A 242 -13.44 13.42 -25.47
N ASN A 243 -13.41 12.12 -25.75
CA ASN A 243 -14.49 11.35 -26.39
C ASN A 243 -15.59 10.87 -25.42
N HIS A 244 -16.08 11.77 -24.57
CA HIS A 244 -17.17 11.48 -23.64
C HIS A 244 -18.56 11.57 -24.32
N THR A 245 -19.50 10.74 -23.89
CA THR A 245 -20.90 10.79 -24.36
C THR A 245 -21.87 11.03 -23.21
N TYR A 246 -22.97 11.74 -23.51
CA TYR A 246 -24.05 12.00 -22.55
C TYR A 246 -25.39 11.66 -23.17
N GLU A 247 -26.05 10.62 -22.68
CA GLU A 247 -27.36 10.16 -23.16
C GLU A 247 -28.25 9.82 -21.96
N GLY A 248 -29.45 10.42 -21.89
CA GLY A 248 -30.47 10.07 -20.88
C GLY A 248 -30.03 10.18 -19.41
N GLY A 249 -29.15 11.13 -19.07
CA GLY A 249 -28.60 11.27 -17.71
C GLY A 249 -27.42 10.35 -17.39
N LYS A 250 -26.98 9.51 -18.34
CA LYS A 250 -25.78 8.70 -18.25
C LYS A 250 -24.64 9.37 -18.99
N PHE A 251 -23.56 9.64 -18.26
CA PHE A 251 -22.32 10.19 -18.78
C PHE A 251 -21.27 9.09 -18.85
N GLN A 252 -20.80 8.76 -20.04
CA GLN A 252 -19.76 7.75 -20.24
C GLN A 252 -18.42 8.43 -20.50
N VAL A 253 -17.42 8.09 -19.69
CA VAL A 253 -16.07 8.62 -19.77
C VAL A 253 -15.04 7.49 -19.90
N THR A 254 -13.96 7.76 -20.63
CA THR A 254 -12.81 6.86 -20.70
C THR A 254 -11.67 7.49 -19.91
N CYS A 255 -11.22 6.84 -18.83
CA CYS A 255 -10.05 7.27 -18.08
C CYS A 255 -8.77 6.95 -18.87
N THR A 256 -7.89 7.94 -19.02
CA THR A 256 -6.60 7.76 -19.72
C THR A 256 -5.49 7.26 -18.80
N ARG A 257 -5.65 7.38 -17.47
CA ARG A 257 -4.60 7.06 -16.49
C ARG A 257 -5.06 6.20 -15.31
N PHE A 258 -4.41 5.04 -15.11
CA PHE A 258 -4.77 4.05 -14.08
C PHE A 258 -4.70 4.58 -12.64
N LYS A 259 -3.71 5.43 -12.34
CA LYS A 259 -3.46 5.98 -11.00
C LYS A 259 -4.59 6.89 -10.52
N ASN A 260 -5.24 7.58 -11.46
CA ASN A 260 -6.34 8.53 -11.19
C ASN A 260 -7.65 8.03 -11.82
N ARG A 261 -7.81 6.71 -11.99
CA ARG A 261 -9.01 6.13 -12.60
C ARG A 261 -10.22 6.26 -11.67
N ILE A 262 -11.40 6.33 -12.27
CA ILE A 262 -12.66 6.16 -11.53
C ILE A 262 -12.78 4.68 -11.14
N ARG A 263 -13.17 4.38 -9.90
CA ARG A 263 -13.49 3.02 -9.45
C ARG A 263 -14.99 2.90 -9.17
N SER A 264 -15.55 1.72 -9.39
CA SER A 264 -16.86 1.37 -8.85
C SER A 264 -16.73 1.09 -7.37
N ASP A 265 -17.44 1.84 -6.52
CA ASP A 265 -17.62 1.42 -5.13
C ASP A 265 -18.53 0.18 -5.09
N ALA A 266 -18.04 -0.87 -4.46
CA ALA A 266 -18.72 -2.13 -4.18
C ALA A 266 -20.14 -1.95 -3.63
N GLN A 267 -20.38 -0.91 -2.83
CA GLN A 267 -21.66 -0.67 -2.17
C GLN A 267 -22.60 0.26 -2.96
N ALA A 268 -22.27 0.62 -4.22
CA ALA A 268 -22.94 1.67 -5.00
C ALA A 268 -24.45 1.50 -5.22
N ARG A 269 -25.02 0.30 -5.11
CA ARG A 269 -26.41 0.01 -5.54
C ARG A 269 -27.52 0.61 -4.66
N THR A 270 -28.61 0.93 -5.35
CA THR A 270 -29.94 1.36 -4.89
C THR A 270 -30.06 2.73 -4.21
N VAL A 271 -30.89 3.60 -4.81
CA VAL A 271 -31.58 4.72 -4.17
C VAL A 271 -33.03 4.65 -4.66
N SER A 272 -33.99 4.46 -3.75
CA SER A 272 -35.41 4.61 -4.10
C SER A 272 -35.71 6.06 -4.45
N LEU A 273 -36.54 6.26 -5.47
CA LEU A 273 -37.01 7.57 -5.89
C LEU A 273 -38.08 8.08 -4.92
N THR A 274 -37.69 8.94 -3.98
CA THR A 274 -38.60 9.84 -3.27
C THR A 274 -37.92 11.20 -3.08
N PRO A 275 -38.64 12.33 -3.23
CA PRO A 275 -38.05 13.66 -3.28
C PRO A 275 -37.75 14.23 -1.89
N ALA A 276 -37.06 13.46 -1.03
CA ALA A 276 -36.43 13.99 0.17
C ALA A 276 -35.27 13.10 0.64
N ILE A 277 -34.14 13.75 0.98
CA ILE A 277 -32.96 13.23 1.67
C ILE A 277 -32.08 12.21 0.90
N GLN A 278 -30.88 12.65 0.52
CA GLN A 278 -29.78 11.79 0.10
C GLN A 278 -29.17 11.08 1.32
N THR A 279 -29.09 9.75 1.27
CA THR A 279 -28.19 8.94 2.12
C THR A 279 -27.03 8.42 1.26
N THR A 280 -25.83 8.43 1.81
CA THR A 280 -24.61 8.00 1.11
C THR A 280 -23.61 7.53 2.14
N TYR A 281 -23.21 6.26 2.14
CA TYR A 281 -22.08 5.74 2.93
C TYR A 281 -20.90 5.50 2.00
N ASN A 282 -19.68 5.94 2.33
CA ASN A 282 -18.38 5.74 1.64
C ASN A 282 -18.29 5.86 0.09
N LYS A 283 -19.38 6.12 -0.62
CA LYS A 283 -19.39 6.22 -2.09
C LYS A 283 -18.64 7.46 -2.53
N GLN A 284 -17.56 7.21 -3.27
CA GLN A 284 -16.93 8.18 -4.14
C GLN A 284 -18.00 8.91 -4.98
N ARG A 285 -18.19 10.20 -4.70
CA ARG A 285 -19.06 11.09 -5.49
C ARG A 285 -18.25 11.59 -6.68
N ILE A 286 -18.86 11.61 -7.86
CA ILE A 286 -18.26 12.30 -9.00
C ILE A 286 -18.78 13.73 -9.04
N GLU A 287 -17.86 14.68 -9.04
CA GLU A 287 -18.11 16.08 -9.35
C GLU A 287 -17.59 16.38 -10.75
N VAL A 288 -18.42 17.02 -11.56
CA VAL A 288 -18.02 17.58 -12.84
C VAL A 288 -17.93 19.09 -12.66
N ARG A 289 -16.77 19.65 -12.96
CA ARG A 289 -16.43 21.06 -12.75
C ARG A 289 -16.13 21.77 -14.05
N GLY A 290 -16.47 23.06 -14.09
CA GLY A 290 -16.20 23.95 -15.22
C GLY A 290 -14.73 24.35 -15.31
N HIS A 291 -14.39 25.13 -16.34
CA HIS A 291 -13.04 25.68 -16.52
C HIS A 291 -12.63 26.65 -15.40
N ASP A 292 -13.60 27.27 -14.72
CA ASP A 292 -13.46 28.12 -13.53
C ASP A 292 -13.46 27.33 -12.21
N ASP A 293 -13.42 26.00 -12.27
CA ASP A 293 -13.55 25.04 -11.16
C ASP A 293 -14.91 25.08 -10.42
N SER A 294 -15.91 25.81 -10.95
CA SER A 294 -17.29 25.80 -10.45
C SER A 294 -17.91 24.42 -10.56
N LEU A 295 -18.82 24.07 -9.64
CA LEU A 295 -19.52 22.78 -9.68
C LEU A 295 -20.64 22.82 -10.72
N VAL A 296 -20.42 22.19 -11.87
CA VAL A 296 -21.39 22.11 -12.97
C VAL A 296 -22.42 21.02 -12.71
N ALA A 297 -21.98 19.83 -12.25
CA ALA A 297 -22.88 18.74 -11.92
C ALA A 297 -22.28 17.79 -10.87
N SER A 298 -23.15 17.01 -10.23
CA SER A 298 -22.71 15.90 -9.36
C SER A 298 -23.47 14.61 -9.67
N GLY A 299 -22.79 13.49 -9.46
CA GLY A 299 -23.28 12.17 -9.82
C GLY A 299 -22.62 11.05 -9.02
N ARG A 300 -22.97 9.81 -9.38
CA ARG A 300 -22.39 8.58 -8.81
C ARG A 300 -21.94 7.66 -9.94
N VAL A 301 -20.95 6.82 -9.65
CA VAL A 301 -20.51 5.76 -10.55
C VAL A 301 -21.61 4.69 -10.62
N ASP A 302 -22.06 4.39 -11.84
CA ASP A 302 -23.04 3.33 -12.15
C ASP A 302 -22.33 1.98 -12.30
N HIS A 303 -21.31 1.96 -13.16
CA HIS A 303 -20.46 0.82 -13.43
C HIS A 303 -19.10 1.27 -13.99
N VAL A 304 -18.06 0.46 -13.80
CA VAL A 304 -16.73 0.62 -14.40
C VAL A 304 -16.34 -0.70 -15.05
N ASP A 305 -15.91 -0.63 -16.31
CA ASP A 305 -15.31 -1.75 -17.01
C ASP A 305 -13.98 -1.31 -17.65
N GLY A 306 -12.89 -1.93 -17.21
CA GLY A 306 -11.55 -1.61 -17.70
C GLY A 306 -11.18 -0.13 -17.50
N ARG A 307 -11.11 0.61 -18.61
CA ARG A 307 -10.85 2.07 -18.65
C ARG A 307 -12.11 2.93 -18.71
N GLN A 308 -13.27 2.34 -18.97
CA GLN A 308 -14.52 3.06 -19.16
C GLN A 308 -15.33 3.11 -17.86
N ALA A 309 -15.92 4.26 -17.55
CA ALA A 309 -16.83 4.44 -16.45
C ALA A 309 -18.15 5.04 -16.96
N LYS A 310 -19.28 4.46 -16.51
CA LYS A 310 -20.62 5.01 -16.70
C LYS A 310 -21.05 5.70 -15.41
N LEU A 311 -21.49 6.94 -15.53
CA LEU A 311 -21.79 7.83 -14.41
C LEU A 311 -23.24 8.31 -14.51
N ASN A 312 -24.00 8.16 -13.43
CA ASN A 312 -25.35 8.72 -13.32
C ASN A 312 -25.24 10.16 -12.80
N ILE A 313 -25.47 11.14 -13.66
CA ILE A 313 -25.30 12.57 -13.37
C ILE A 313 -26.65 13.28 -13.35
N ARG A 314 -26.86 14.16 -12.36
CA ARG A 314 -28.02 15.03 -12.30
C ARG A 314 -27.70 16.31 -13.08
N LEU A 315 -28.58 16.66 -14.03
CA LEU A 315 -28.53 17.79 -14.99
C LEU A 315 -27.77 17.52 -16.31
N PRO A 316 -28.16 18.18 -17.43
CA PRO A 316 -27.39 18.21 -18.67
C PRO A 316 -26.04 18.91 -18.48
N LEU A 317 -24.99 18.37 -19.11
CA LEU A 317 -23.66 18.98 -19.08
C LEU A 317 -23.47 19.93 -20.27
N ALA A 318 -22.90 21.11 -20.03
CA ALA A 318 -22.45 22.00 -21.09
C ALA A 318 -21.25 21.37 -21.83
N THR A 319 -21.25 21.43 -23.16
CA THR A 319 -20.24 20.77 -24.01
C THR A 319 -18.97 21.60 -24.11
N GLY A 320 -18.07 21.48 -23.12
CA GLY A 320 -16.71 22.02 -23.22
C GLY A 320 -15.92 22.02 -21.91
N GLY A 321 -14.66 21.56 -21.95
CA GLY A 321 -13.67 21.81 -20.89
C GLY A 321 -13.96 21.20 -19.51
N LEU A 322 -14.66 20.06 -19.44
CA LEU A 322 -15.12 19.46 -18.19
C LEU A 322 -13.98 18.80 -17.39
N LYS A 323 -13.84 19.16 -16.11
CA LYS A 323 -12.92 18.53 -15.15
C LYS A 323 -13.70 17.53 -14.30
N VAL A 324 -13.36 16.24 -14.38
CA VAL A 324 -13.96 15.20 -13.55
C VAL A 324 -13.13 14.99 -12.28
N VAL A 325 -13.79 15.02 -11.12
CA VAL A 325 -13.17 14.83 -9.81
C VAL A 325 -13.93 13.75 -9.04
N THR A 326 -13.20 12.74 -8.59
CA THR A 326 -13.68 11.74 -7.64
C THR A 326 -13.47 12.27 -6.22
N VAL A 327 -14.55 12.43 -5.44
CA VAL A 327 -14.53 12.96 -4.07
C VAL A 327 -14.93 11.86 -3.09
N GLY A 328 -14.10 11.63 -2.08
CA GLY A 328 -14.14 10.50 -1.15
C GLY A 328 -12.86 9.67 -1.25
N LYS A 329 -12.39 9.15 -0.11
CA LYS A 329 -11.23 8.25 -0.07
C LYS A 329 -11.48 6.96 -0.85
N GLU A 330 -10.41 6.32 -1.32
CA GLU A 330 -10.50 4.96 -1.85
C GLU A 330 -10.78 3.94 -0.72
N ALA A 331 -11.77 3.07 -0.93
CA ALA A 331 -12.07 1.97 -0.01
C ALA A 331 -10.87 1.02 0.15
N PRO A 332 -10.74 0.31 1.30
CA PRO A 332 -9.64 -0.63 1.51
C PRO A 332 -9.60 -1.75 0.47
N THR A 333 -8.40 -2.15 0.06
CA THR A 333 -8.19 -3.31 -0.83
C THR A 333 -8.48 -4.63 -0.11
N SER A 334 -8.66 -5.71 -0.87
CA SER A 334 -8.85 -7.06 -0.33
C SER A 334 -7.68 -7.53 0.55
N ALA A 335 -6.46 -7.11 0.23
CA ALA A 335 -5.27 -7.37 1.05
C ALA A 335 -5.28 -6.57 2.35
N GLU A 336 -5.66 -5.28 2.31
CA GLU A 336 -5.79 -4.42 3.50
C GLU A 336 -6.86 -4.96 4.47
N ARG A 337 -8.05 -5.34 3.97
CA ARG A 337 -9.12 -5.95 4.79
C ARG A 337 -8.66 -7.27 5.42
N ARG A 338 -7.96 -8.13 4.67
CA ARG A 338 -7.45 -9.41 5.17
C ARG A 338 -6.35 -9.21 6.22
N ARG A 339 -5.45 -8.22 6.06
CA ARG A 339 -4.46 -7.84 7.09
C ARG A 339 -5.15 -7.39 8.37
N ALA A 340 -6.14 -6.50 8.30
CA ALA A 340 -6.90 -6.04 9.46
C ALA A 340 -7.59 -7.21 10.19
N THR A 341 -8.23 -8.10 9.44
CA THR A 341 -8.86 -9.33 9.95
C THR A 341 -7.87 -10.21 10.73
N ILE A 342 -6.69 -10.49 10.17
CA ILE A 342 -5.68 -11.33 10.82
C ILE A 342 -5.17 -10.68 12.12
N VAL A 343 -4.99 -9.35 12.13
CA VAL A 343 -4.56 -8.65 13.35
C VAL A 343 -5.66 -8.64 14.43
N LEU A 344 -6.93 -8.43 14.06
CA LEU A 344 -8.06 -8.56 15.00
C LEU A 344 -8.08 -9.95 15.65
N HIS A 345 -8.03 -11.02 14.85
CA HIS A 345 -8.01 -12.40 15.36
C HIS A 345 -6.75 -12.71 16.20
N ALA A 346 -5.61 -12.07 15.89
CA ALA A 346 -4.40 -12.20 16.72
C ALA A 346 -4.52 -11.47 18.07
N LEU A 347 -5.18 -10.31 18.10
CA LEU A 347 -5.48 -9.56 19.33
C LEU A 347 -6.54 -10.27 20.19
N GLN A 348 -7.46 -11.01 19.56
CA GLN A 348 -8.47 -11.86 20.18
C GLN A 348 -7.96 -13.26 20.59
N GLY A 349 -6.71 -13.60 20.26
CA GLY A 349 -6.14 -14.93 20.54
C GLY A 349 -6.70 -16.08 19.70
N THR A 350 -7.50 -15.80 18.67
CA THR A 350 -8.13 -16.82 17.80
C THR A 350 -7.31 -17.17 16.56
N SER A 351 -6.36 -16.34 16.14
CA SER A 351 -5.42 -16.69 15.07
C SER A 351 -4.11 -17.27 15.62
N SER A 352 -3.62 -18.32 14.94
CA SER A 352 -2.31 -18.91 15.21
C SER A 352 -1.14 -18.12 14.60
N ILE A 353 -1.38 -16.98 13.92
CA ILE A 353 -0.37 -16.19 13.18
C ILE A 353 0.89 -15.88 14.00
N LEU A 354 0.73 -15.54 15.28
CA LEU A 354 1.83 -15.19 16.20
C LEU A 354 2.78 -16.38 16.47
N SER A 355 2.30 -17.61 16.34
CA SER A 355 3.10 -18.83 16.47
C SER A 355 3.86 -19.19 15.20
N LYS A 356 3.44 -18.67 14.03
CA LYS A 356 3.92 -19.11 12.71
C LYS A 356 5.40 -18.79 12.53
N PRO A 357 6.21 -19.73 12.02
CA PRO A 357 7.65 -19.51 11.85
C PRO A 357 8.02 -18.30 10.97
N PHE A 358 7.25 -18.01 9.91
CA PHE A 358 7.47 -16.83 9.07
C PHE A 358 7.10 -15.51 9.75
N PHE A 359 6.07 -15.50 10.60
CA PHE A 359 5.76 -14.32 11.41
C PHE A 359 6.91 -14.04 12.40
N LYS A 360 7.39 -15.08 13.08
CA LYS A 360 8.56 -14.99 13.98
C LYS A 360 9.80 -14.49 13.24
N ALA A 361 10.14 -15.08 12.09
CA ALA A 361 11.31 -14.67 11.31
C ALA A 361 11.28 -13.20 10.85
N LEU A 362 10.10 -12.66 10.48
CA LEU A 362 9.98 -11.28 10.02
C LEU A 362 9.90 -10.25 11.15
N TRP A 363 9.14 -10.53 12.22
CA TRP A 363 8.85 -9.55 13.28
C TRP A 363 9.52 -9.81 14.63
N LEU A 364 9.96 -11.04 14.92
CA LEU A 364 10.43 -11.49 16.26
C LEU A 364 11.80 -12.21 16.18
N PRO A 365 12.90 -11.50 15.84
CA PRO A 365 14.23 -12.11 15.65
C PRO A 365 14.82 -12.84 16.86
N THR A 366 14.33 -12.53 18.06
CA THR A 366 14.69 -13.16 19.33
C THR A 366 14.03 -14.52 19.56
N ALA A 367 13.04 -14.90 18.74
CA ALA A 367 12.42 -16.21 18.83
C ALA A 367 13.40 -17.29 18.29
N THR A 368 13.71 -18.28 19.13
CA THR A 368 14.58 -19.43 18.81
C THR A 368 14.01 -20.33 17.71
N ASP A 369 12.71 -20.21 17.42
CA ASP A 369 11.98 -21.07 16.49
C ASP A 369 12.23 -20.66 15.03
N LYS A 370 13.38 -21.08 14.50
CA LYS A 370 13.56 -21.15 13.04
C LYS A 370 12.54 -22.16 12.46
N PRO A 371 11.97 -21.90 11.27
CA PRO A 371 11.10 -22.85 10.57
C PRO A 371 11.70 -24.27 10.57
N GLN A 372 10.96 -25.23 11.15
CA GLN A 372 11.52 -26.50 11.62
C GLN A 372 11.75 -27.56 10.54
N GLU A 373 11.13 -27.42 9.36
CA GLU A 373 11.39 -28.35 8.25
C GLU A 373 12.64 -27.90 7.46
N PRO A 374 13.69 -28.73 7.37
CA PRO A 374 14.84 -28.42 6.53
C PRO A 374 14.42 -28.37 5.06
N GLY A 375 14.53 -27.20 4.44
CA GLY A 375 14.32 -27.05 3.00
C GLY A 375 15.28 -27.94 2.20
N ILE A 376 14.86 -28.35 1.00
CA ILE A 376 15.75 -29.08 0.08
C ILE A 376 16.86 -28.12 -0.36
N CYS A 377 18.12 -28.51 -0.13
CA CYS A 377 19.27 -27.81 -0.70
C CYS A 377 19.40 -28.23 -2.17
N ILE A 378 19.26 -27.28 -3.09
CA ILE A 378 19.27 -27.54 -4.54
C ILE A 378 20.64 -27.11 -5.11
N PRO A 379 21.36 -27.98 -5.85
CA PRO A 379 22.61 -27.59 -6.49
C PRO A 379 22.35 -26.59 -7.63
N ILE A 380 23.31 -25.70 -7.89
CA ILE A 380 23.26 -24.82 -9.07
C ILE A 380 23.46 -25.68 -10.31
N ALA A 381 22.44 -25.75 -11.17
CA ALA A 381 22.45 -26.57 -12.37
C ALA A 381 23.52 -26.09 -13.37
N SER A 382 24.39 -27.00 -13.80
CA SER A 382 25.39 -26.76 -14.85
C SER A 382 24.78 -26.45 -16.22
N THR A 383 23.50 -26.77 -16.41
CA THR A 383 22.72 -26.52 -17.64
C THR A 383 22.23 -25.09 -17.77
N TYR A 384 22.34 -24.24 -16.74
CA TYR A 384 21.84 -22.86 -16.80
C TYR A 384 22.59 -22.04 -17.90
N PRO A 385 21.90 -21.49 -18.90
CA PRO A 385 22.53 -21.03 -20.14
C PRO A 385 23.29 -19.70 -20.07
N ARG A 386 23.50 -19.12 -18.87
CA ARG A 386 24.23 -17.85 -18.70
C ARG A 386 25.25 -17.91 -17.57
N PRO A 387 26.47 -17.38 -17.77
CA PRO A 387 27.46 -17.33 -16.70
C PRO A 387 27.01 -16.39 -15.57
N LEU A 388 27.07 -16.88 -14.34
CA LEU A 388 26.86 -16.11 -13.12
C LEU A 388 28.20 -15.70 -12.51
N ASN A 389 28.31 -14.43 -12.09
CA ASN A 389 29.46 -13.93 -11.33
C ASN A 389 29.42 -14.42 -9.86
N PRO A 390 30.50 -14.27 -9.05
CA PRO A 390 30.55 -14.85 -7.71
C PRO A 390 29.42 -14.41 -6.75
N SER A 391 29.05 -13.12 -6.73
CA SER A 391 27.97 -12.63 -5.88
C SER A 391 26.60 -13.10 -6.35
N GLN A 392 26.37 -13.19 -7.66
CA GLN A 392 25.18 -13.83 -8.23
C GLN A 392 25.09 -15.32 -7.90
N ARG A 393 26.21 -16.08 -7.96
CA ARG A 393 26.24 -17.50 -7.54
C ARG A 393 25.91 -17.65 -6.06
N SER A 394 26.48 -16.81 -5.20
CA SER A 394 26.16 -16.78 -3.77
C SER A 394 24.68 -16.50 -3.53
N ALA A 395 24.10 -15.52 -4.23
CA ALA A 395 22.68 -15.22 -4.12
C ALA A 395 21.77 -16.35 -4.62
N VAL A 396 22.11 -17.01 -5.74
CA VAL A 396 21.39 -18.22 -6.21
C VAL A 396 21.50 -19.34 -5.18
N ALA A 397 22.68 -19.63 -4.65
CA ALA A 397 22.86 -20.62 -3.58
C ALA A 397 22.04 -20.26 -2.33
N GLY A 398 21.93 -18.98 -1.98
CA GLY A 398 21.02 -18.48 -0.95
C GLY A 398 19.56 -18.87 -1.22
N ILE A 399 19.04 -18.61 -2.42
CA ILE A 399 17.67 -19.00 -2.83
C ILE A 399 17.49 -20.52 -2.77
N LEU A 400 18.47 -21.28 -3.23
CA LEU A 400 18.43 -22.74 -3.32
C LEU A 400 18.74 -23.47 -2.00
N SER A 401 19.18 -22.74 -0.97
CA SER A 401 19.49 -23.31 0.34
C SER A 401 18.25 -23.74 1.13
N SER A 402 18.46 -24.52 2.19
CA SER A 402 17.45 -24.87 3.20
C SER A 402 17.00 -23.68 4.07
N ALA A 403 17.67 -22.53 4.02
CA ALA A 403 17.32 -21.36 4.82
C ALA A 403 15.93 -20.85 4.44
N PRO A 404 14.98 -20.71 5.39
CA PRO A 404 13.58 -20.46 5.07
C PRO A 404 13.31 -19.00 4.72
N VAL A 405 14.11 -18.05 5.22
CA VAL A 405 14.11 -16.66 4.75
C VAL A 405 15.47 -16.38 4.11
N THR A 406 15.47 -15.71 2.95
CA THR A 406 16.68 -15.25 2.28
C THR A 406 16.47 -13.82 1.79
N VAL A 407 17.39 -12.92 2.09
CA VAL A 407 17.34 -11.52 1.64
C VAL A 407 18.52 -11.26 0.71
N ILE A 408 18.25 -10.63 -0.43
CA ILE A 408 19.24 -10.30 -1.46
C ILE A 408 19.12 -8.81 -1.78
N GLN A 409 20.15 -8.04 -1.41
CA GLN A 409 20.25 -6.64 -1.83
C GLN A 409 20.92 -6.56 -3.20
N GLY A 410 20.19 -6.07 -4.20
CA GLY A 410 20.63 -5.94 -5.58
C GLY A 410 20.59 -4.51 -6.11
N PRO A 411 21.72 -3.78 -6.04
CA PRO A 411 21.88 -2.48 -6.67
C PRO A 411 21.53 -2.47 -8.18
N PRO A 412 21.28 -1.30 -8.79
CA PRO A 412 20.92 -1.18 -10.19
C PRO A 412 21.91 -1.86 -11.14
N GLY A 413 21.41 -2.66 -12.09
CA GLY A 413 22.24 -3.33 -13.09
C GLY A 413 23.08 -4.51 -12.59
N THR A 414 22.91 -4.95 -11.34
CA THR A 414 23.61 -6.12 -10.76
C THR A 414 22.98 -7.47 -11.11
N GLY A 415 21.78 -7.45 -11.67
CA GLY A 415 21.10 -8.64 -12.19
C GLY A 415 20.18 -9.37 -11.20
N LYS A 416 19.50 -8.68 -10.28
CA LYS A 416 18.41 -9.23 -9.42
C LYS A 416 17.56 -10.27 -10.14
N THR A 417 16.91 -9.87 -11.24
CA THR A 417 16.04 -10.72 -12.05
C THR A 417 16.80 -11.86 -12.77
N THR A 418 18.11 -11.73 -13.02
CA THR A 418 18.96 -12.84 -13.50
C THR A 418 19.16 -13.90 -12.42
N VAL A 419 19.35 -13.49 -11.15
CA VAL A 419 19.46 -14.40 -10.00
C VAL A 419 18.15 -15.16 -9.79
N ILE A 420 17.00 -14.47 -9.88
CA ILE A 420 15.67 -15.11 -9.81
C ILE A 420 15.51 -16.14 -10.94
N ALA A 421 15.77 -15.78 -12.18
CA ALA A 421 15.65 -16.69 -13.32
C ALA A 421 16.61 -17.89 -13.24
N ALA A 422 17.83 -17.70 -12.73
CA ALA A 422 18.78 -18.78 -12.49
C ALA A 422 18.31 -19.74 -11.39
N ALA A 423 17.75 -19.21 -10.30
CA ALA A 423 17.21 -20.04 -9.23
C ALA A 423 15.98 -20.83 -9.69
N VAL A 424 15.05 -20.21 -10.43
CA VAL A 424 13.91 -20.89 -11.06
C VAL A 424 14.39 -22.05 -11.94
N TRP A 425 15.37 -21.82 -12.82
CA TRP A 425 15.96 -22.87 -13.65
C TRP A 425 16.58 -24.02 -12.84
N CYS A 426 17.26 -23.72 -11.73
CA CYS A 426 17.86 -24.76 -10.89
C CYS A 426 16.81 -25.55 -10.08
N ILE A 427 15.72 -24.88 -9.65
CA ILE A 427 14.56 -25.55 -9.05
C ILE A 427 13.86 -26.43 -10.10
N ASP A 428 13.84 -26.00 -11.37
CA ASP A 428 13.28 -26.78 -12.45
C ASP A 428 14.08 -28.05 -12.75
N ALA A 429 15.38 -27.91 -12.96
CA ALA A 429 16.28 -29.03 -13.21
C ALA A 429 16.45 -30.01 -12.02
N CYS A 430 15.84 -29.74 -10.85
CA CYS A 430 16.00 -30.55 -9.65
C CYS A 430 14.80 -31.47 -9.41
N ALA A 431 14.97 -32.77 -9.68
CA ALA A 431 13.91 -33.76 -9.53
C ALA A 431 13.27 -33.82 -8.13
N ALA A 432 14.07 -33.67 -7.08
CA ALA A 432 13.59 -33.61 -5.69
C ALA A 432 12.69 -32.40 -5.41
N ALA A 433 12.76 -31.35 -6.23
CA ALA A 433 11.95 -30.14 -6.12
C ALA A 433 10.74 -30.11 -7.07
N HIS A 434 10.53 -31.10 -7.95
CA HIS A 434 9.43 -31.09 -8.94
C HIS A 434 8.03 -30.94 -8.32
N GLN A 435 7.80 -31.48 -7.12
CA GLN A 435 6.51 -31.40 -6.41
C GLN A 435 6.25 -30.03 -5.73
N ARG A 436 7.16 -29.06 -5.86
CA ARG A 436 7.05 -27.75 -5.17
C ARG A 436 6.70 -26.65 -6.17
N ALA A 437 5.57 -25.99 -5.94
CA ALA A 437 5.18 -24.79 -6.68
C ALA A 437 5.97 -23.55 -6.23
N VAL A 438 6.40 -22.75 -7.19
CA VAL A 438 7.22 -21.55 -6.98
C VAL A 438 6.47 -20.32 -7.46
N TYR A 439 6.36 -19.31 -6.61
CA TYR A 439 5.64 -18.08 -6.87
C TYR A 439 6.61 -16.90 -6.96
N CYS A 440 6.75 -16.31 -8.14
CA CYS A 440 7.58 -15.12 -8.38
C CYS A 440 6.69 -13.87 -8.42
N ILE A 441 6.71 -13.08 -7.35
CA ILE A 441 5.80 -11.95 -7.14
C ILE A 441 6.51 -10.61 -7.02
N ALA A 442 5.76 -9.52 -7.24
CA ALA A 442 6.24 -8.16 -6.98
C ALA A 442 5.06 -7.21 -6.70
N GLN A 443 5.34 -5.97 -6.31
CA GLN A 443 4.29 -4.95 -6.06
C GLN A 443 3.63 -4.45 -7.35
N SER A 444 4.33 -4.49 -8.49
CA SER A 444 3.87 -3.87 -9.74
C SER A 444 3.93 -4.81 -10.94
N ASN A 445 2.99 -4.62 -11.87
CA ASN A 445 2.93 -5.35 -13.14
C ASN A 445 4.21 -5.25 -13.96
N VAL A 446 4.86 -4.09 -13.94
CA VAL A 446 6.14 -3.89 -14.64
C VAL A 446 7.23 -4.79 -14.07
N ALA A 447 7.30 -4.98 -12.75
CA ALA A 447 8.26 -5.88 -12.13
C ALA A 447 7.95 -7.36 -12.42
N VAL A 448 6.69 -7.77 -12.34
CA VAL A 448 6.25 -9.15 -12.70
C VAL A 448 6.55 -9.46 -14.18
N LYS A 449 6.21 -8.53 -15.08
CA LYS A 449 6.54 -8.61 -16.51
C LYS A 449 8.05 -8.67 -16.76
N ASN A 450 8.86 -7.92 -16.02
CA ASN A 450 10.32 -7.99 -16.14
C ASN A 450 10.88 -9.36 -15.71
N MET A 451 10.30 -10.01 -14.69
CA MET A 451 10.63 -11.40 -14.34
C MET A 451 10.29 -12.36 -15.48
N ALA A 452 9.08 -12.27 -16.03
CA ALA A 452 8.62 -13.12 -17.13
C ALA A 452 9.46 -12.96 -18.41
N GLU A 453 9.71 -11.72 -18.87
CA GLU A 453 10.61 -11.46 -20.01
C GLU A 453 12.02 -11.99 -19.74
N LYS A 454 12.49 -11.99 -18.48
CA LYS A 454 13.82 -12.50 -18.12
C LYS A 454 13.87 -14.03 -18.16
N LEU A 455 12.84 -14.73 -17.72
CA LEU A 455 12.66 -16.18 -17.86
C LEU A 455 12.62 -16.59 -19.33
N ALA A 456 11.73 -15.99 -20.12
CA ALA A 456 11.66 -16.23 -21.57
C ALA A 456 13.01 -15.98 -22.25
N SER A 457 13.76 -14.95 -21.85
CA SER A 457 15.09 -14.67 -22.41
C SER A 457 16.14 -15.76 -22.15
N VAL A 458 15.99 -16.62 -21.14
CA VAL A 458 16.87 -17.80 -20.91
C VAL A 458 16.32 -19.07 -21.55
N GLY A 459 15.23 -18.99 -22.32
CA GLY A 459 14.55 -20.15 -22.89
C GLY A 459 13.61 -20.87 -21.91
N PHE A 460 13.31 -20.25 -20.76
CA PHE A 460 12.38 -20.81 -19.79
C PHE A 460 10.97 -20.28 -20.03
N TYR A 461 10.09 -21.17 -20.52
CA TYR A 461 8.69 -20.86 -20.86
C TYR A 461 7.67 -21.66 -20.03
N ASP A 462 8.11 -22.55 -19.12
CA ASP A 462 7.22 -23.27 -18.19
C ASP A 462 6.82 -22.38 -17.01
N PHE A 463 6.03 -21.34 -17.27
CA PHE A 463 5.45 -20.48 -16.24
C PHE A 463 4.07 -19.98 -16.66
N LYS A 464 3.24 -19.58 -15.68
CA LYS A 464 1.99 -18.84 -15.93
C LYS A 464 2.00 -17.50 -15.20
N LEU A 465 1.84 -16.42 -15.97
CA LEU A 465 1.69 -15.05 -15.46
C LEU A 465 0.20 -14.77 -15.26
N VAL A 466 -0.26 -14.77 -14.01
CA VAL A 466 -1.67 -14.62 -13.69
C VAL A 466 -2.02 -13.17 -13.34
N VAL A 467 -3.03 -12.66 -14.03
CA VAL A 467 -3.60 -11.30 -13.94
C VAL A 467 -5.10 -11.40 -13.66
N SER A 468 -5.79 -10.28 -13.43
CA SER A 468 -7.26 -10.23 -13.28
C SER A 468 -7.82 -9.06 -14.08
N LYS A 469 -8.99 -9.18 -14.70
CA LYS A 469 -9.82 -8.00 -14.97
C LYS A 469 -10.33 -7.44 -13.64
N GLY A 470 -10.44 -6.12 -13.56
CA GLY A 470 -11.06 -5.44 -12.43
C GLY A 470 -12.45 -5.01 -12.85
N ALA A 471 -13.42 -5.87 -12.57
CA ALA A 471 -14.82 -5.67 -12.89
C ALA A 471 -15.68 -6.24 -11.76
N THR A 472 -16.82 -5.59 -11.50
CA THR A 472 -17.83 -6.11 -10.56
C THR A 472 -18.45 -7.37 -11.13
N ILE A 473 -18.30 -8.50 -10.45
CA ILE A 473 -18.84 -9.79 -10.90
C ILE A 473 -20.33 -9.87 -10.56
N LEU A 474 -21.16 -10.09 -11.58
CA LEU A 474 -22.62 -10.18 -11.43
C LEU A 474 -23.09 -11.60 -11.07
N SER A 475 -22.25 -12.62 -11.28
CA SER A 475 -22.57 -14.04 -11.11
C SER A 475 -21.47 -14.77 -10.33
N ALA A 476 -21.81 -15.22 -9.12
CA ALA A 476 -20.98 -16.10 -8.29
C ALA A 476 -21.81 -17.31 -7.83
N PRO A 477 -21.19 -18.48 -7.53
CA PRO A 477 -21.90 -19.68 -7.09
C PRO A 477 -22.78 -19.47 -5.84
N SER A 478 -23.80 -20.30 -5.64
CA SER A 478 -24.79 -20.17 -4.56
C SER A 478 -24.20 -20.25 -3.14
N TRP A 479 -23.06 -20.92 -2.96
CA TRP A 479 -22.33 -20.97 -1.68
C TRP A 479 -21.55 -19.68 -1.36
N PHE A 480 -21.54 -18.70 -2.27
CA PHE A 480 -20.83 -17.43 -2.12
C PHE A 480 -21.78 -16.35 -1.55
N SER A 481 -21.39 -15.76 -0.42
CA SER A 481 -22.18 -14.73 0.26
C SER A 481 -22.53 -13.56 -0.68
N LEU A 482 -23.75 -13.03 -0.55
CA LEU A 482 -24.18 -11.80 -1.24
C LEU A 482 -23.22 -10.62 -0.98
N VAL A 483 -22.55 -10.64 0.17
CA VAL A 483 -21.57 -9.63 0.61
C VAL A 483 -20.24 -9.76 -0.15
N ASP A 484 -19.74 -10.98 -0.37
CA ASP A 484 -18.43 -11.20 -1.00
C ASP A 484 -18.41 -10.91 -2.51
N ARG A 485 -19.57 -10.96 -3.18
CA ARG A 485 -19.76 -10.68 -4.62
C ARG A 485 -19.19 -9.34 -5.11
N HIS A 486 -18.88 -8.41 -4.20
CA HIS A 486 -18.57 -7.03 -4.51
C HIS A 486 -17.10 -6.64 -4.20
N LEU A 487 -16.22 -7.58 -3.82
CA LEU A 487 -14.85 -7.27 -3.37
C LEU A 487 -13.83 -6.91 -4.49
N HIS A 488 -14.24 -6.88 -5.76
CA HIS A 488 -13.34 -7.02 -6.91
C HIS A 488 -13.07 -5.70 -7.68
N ALA A 489 -12.12 -4.88 -7.21
CA ALA A 489 -11.72 -3.63 -7.90
C ALA A 489 -10.22 -3.24 -7.77
N ASP A 490 -9.36 -4.16 -7.29
CA ASP A 490 -7.98 -3.82 -6.90
C ASP A 490 -6.95 -3.95 -8.03
N PHE A 491 -7.29 -4.64 -9.12
CA PHE A 491 -6.37 -4.95 -10.21
C PHE A 491 -7.12 -5.06 -11.54
N HIS A 492 -6.59 -4.47 -12.62
CA HIS A 492 -7.27 -4.44 -13.92
C HIS A 492 -6.35 -4.80 -15.11
N TYR A 493 -6.70 -5.87 -15.82
CA TYR A 493 -6.51 -6.06 -17.25
C TYR A 493 -7.10 -4.86 -18.04
N ASP A 494 -6.90 -4.78 -19.35
CA ASP A 494 -7.23 -3.62 -20.21
C ASP A 494 -6.34 -2.36 -19.99
N TRP A 495 -5.71 -2.20 -18.82
CA TRP A 495 -4.77 -1.11 -18.53
C TRP A 495 -3.31 -1.41 -18.90
N HIS A 496 -2.96 -2.70 -18.91
CA HIS A 496 -1.57 -3.15 -18.94
C HIS A 496 -1.26 -4.21 -20.02
N GLU A 497 -2.20 -4.51 -20.92
CA GLU A 497 -2.06 -5.53 -21.98
C GLU A 497 -0.79 -5.32 -22.82
N HIS A 498 -0.48 -4.07 -23.16
CA HIS A 498 0.74 -3.68 -23.87
C HIS A 498 2.06 -4.06 -23.18
N LEU A 499 2.02 -4.44 -21.90
CA LEU A 499 3.17 -5.00 -21.19
C LEU A 499 3.45 -6.44 -21.61
N TYR A 500 2.45 -7.22 -22.04
CA TYR A 500 2.54 -8.68 -22.11
C TYR A 500 2.75 -9.29 -23.50
N TYR A 501 2.67 -8.51 -24.59
CA TYR A 501 2.75 -8.98 -26.00
C TYR A 501 3.90 -9.96 -26.36
N LYS A 502 4.97 -10.06 -25.58
CA LYS A 502 6.10 -11.00 -25.83
C LYS A 502 5.99 -12.35 -25.12
N ILE A 503 4.98 -12.51 -24.27
CA ILE A 503 4.79 -13.62 -23.33
C ILE A 503 3.29 -13.97 -23.20
N ASP A 504 2.49 -13.63 -24.21
CA ASP A 504 1.02 -13.66 -24.16
C ASP A 504 0.49 -15.09 -23.95
N ASP A 505 1.12 -16.08 -24.59
CA ASP A 505 0.85 -17.52 -24.43
C ASP A 505 1.00 -18.04 -22.97
N ASN A 506 1.71 -17.28 -22.13
CA ASN A 506 1.93 -17.57 -20.72
C ASN A 506 1.02 -16.73 -19.80
N VAL A 507 0.19 -15.82 -20.31
CA VAL A 507 -0.70 -14.99 -19.50
C VAL A 507 -2.04 -15.70 -19.24
N LEU A 508 -2.48 -15.74 -17.99
CA LEU A 508 -3.80 -16.24 -17.60
C LEU A 508 -4.59 -15.16 -16.86
N ARG A 509 -5.87 -15.02 -17.21
CA ARG A 509 -6.82 -14.14 -16.51
C ARG A 509 -7.60 -14.91 -15.46
N ALA A 510 -7.43 -14.56 -14.19
CA ALA A 510 -8.09 -15.18 -13.05
C ALA A 510 -9.62 -15.11 -13.12
N ASP A 511 -10.17 -14.07 -13.75
CA ASP A 511 -11.61 -13.92 -14.05
C ASP A 511 -12.12 -14.86 -15.17
N GLN A 512 -11.21 -15.50 -15.91
CA GLN A 512 -11.50 -16.47 -16.98
C GLN A 512 -11.03 -17.89 -16.64
N LEU A 513 -10.47 -18.10 -15.44
CA LEU A 513 -10.13 -19.43 -14.95
C LEU A 513 -11.39 -20.18 -14.54
N SER A 514 -11.48 -21.45 -14.98
CA SER A 514 -12.52 -22.33 -14.48
C SER A 514 -12.43 -22.44 -12.96
N GLN A 515 -13.58 -22.58 -12.30
CA GLN A 515 -13.63 -22.88 -10.86
C GLN A 515 -13.68 -24.39 -10.60
N ASP A 516 -13.77 -25.19 -11.67
CA ASP A 516 -13.49 -26.62 -11.61
C ASP A 516 -11.97 -26.88 -11.57
N ILE A 517 -11.57 -27.90 -10.80
CA ILE A 517 -10.16 -28.22 -10.56
C ILE A 517 -9.49 -28.85 -11.79
N LEU A 518 -10.21 -29.69 -12.56
CA LEU A 518 -9.66 -30.37 -13.72
C LEU A 518 -9.42 -29.37 -14.85
N ASP A 519 -10.44 -28.58 -15.19
CA ASP A 519 -10.35 -27.53 -16.22
C ASP A 519 -9.25 -26.51 -15.90
N ALA A 520 -9.19 -26.02 -14.66
CA ALA A 520 -8.16 -25.06 -14.26
C ALA A 520 -6.75 -25.69 -14.27
N SER A 521 -6.63 -26.99 -14.00
CA SER A 521 -5.35 -27.72 -14.13
C SER A 521 -4.90 -27.82 -15.59
N LEU A 522 -5.84 -28.02 -16.53
CA LEU A 522 -5.58 -27.99 -17.97
C LEU A 522 -5.16 -26.57 -18.43
N GLN A 523 -5.82 -25.51 -17.95
CA GLN A 523 -5.45 -24.11 -18.23
C GLN A 523 -4.04 -23.75 -17.69
N LEU A 524 -3.65 -24.32 -16.55
CA LEU A 524 -2.29 -24.18 -16.00
C LEU A 524 -1.24 -24.97 -16.81
N ALA A 525 -1.66 -25.94 -17.64
CA ALA A 525 -0.81 -26.74 -18.54
C ALA A 525 0.38 -27.42 -17.84
N GLY A 526 0.19 -27.86 -16.59
CA GLY A 526 1.24 -28.52 -15.78
C GLY A 526 2.30 -27.59 -15.19
N SER A 527 2.35 -26.31 -15.59
CA SER A 527 3.33 -25.33 -15.09
C SER A 527 3.18 -25.11 -13.58
N ARG A 528 4.26 -25.34 -12.84
CA ARG A 528 4.34 -25.11 -11.38
C ARG A 528 4.95 -23.76 -10.97
N PHE A 529 5.29 -22.92 -11.94
CA PHE A 529 5.90 -21.60 -11.73
C PHE A 529 4.88 -20.50 -12.01
N ILE A 530 4.46 -19.78 -10.98
CA ILE A 530 3.40 -18.77 -11.06
C ILE A 530 3.96 -17.37 -10.86
N LEU A 531 3.65 -16.46 -11.77
CA LEU A 531 4.03 -15.04 -11.70
C LEU A 531 2.79 -14.17 -11.50
N CYS A 532 2.73 -13.36 -10.44
CA CYS A 532 1.60 -12.46 -10.19
C CYS A 532 2.02 -11.27 -9.31
N THR A 533 1.15 -10.26 -9.14
CA THR A 533 1.41 -9.24 -8.11
C THR A 533 1.13 -9.80 -6.70
N LEU A 534 1.72 -9.19 -5.67
CA LEU A 534 1.44 -9.55 -4.27
C LEU A 534 -0.08 -9.49 -3.95
N SER A 535 -0.77 -8.48 -4.48
CA SER A 535 -2.23 -8.32 -4.31
C SER A 535 -3.06 -9.47 -4.90
N MET A 536 -2.58 -10.16 -5.95
CA MET A 536 -3.29 -11.31 -6.53
C MET A 536 -3.38 -12.49 -5.57
N LEU A 537 -2.42 -12.66 -4.65
CA LEU A 537 -2.46 -13.72 -3.63
C LEU A 537 -3.61 -13.56 -2.62
N ALA A 538 -4.23 -12.38 -2.54
CA ALA A 538 -5.41 -12.12 -1.74
C ALA A 538 -6.73 -12.18 -2.53
N ASN A 539 -6.68 -12.30 -3.87
CA ASN A 539 -7.85 -12.35 -4.74
C ASN A 539 -8.58 -13.70 -4.61
N PRO A 540 -9.90 -13.74 -4.31
CA PRO A 540 -10.66 -14.99 -4.20
C PRO A 540 -10.59 -15.89 -5.46
N HIS A 541 -10.61 -15.31 -6.66
CA HIS A 541 -10.55 -16.08 -7.92
C HIS A 541 -9.18 -16.70 -8.18
N PHE A 542 -8.14 -16.18 -7.52
CA PHE A 542 -6.82 -16.80 -7.51
C PHE A 542 -6.75 -18.05 -6.61
N GLY A 543 -7.77 -18.27 -5.77
CA GLY A 543 -7.87 -19.41 -4.87
C GLY A 543 -7.91 -20.77 -5.58
N ILE A 544 -8.40 -20.85 -6.82
CA ILE A 544 -8.33 -22.11 -7.60
C ILE A 544 -6.87 -22.46 -7.94
N VAL A 545 -6.06 -21.46 -8.34
CA VAL A 545 -4.64 -21.64 -8.67
C VAL A 545 -3.87 -22.12 -7.44
N THR A 546 -4.09 -21.53 -6.27
CA THR A 546 -3.37 -21.92 -5.03
C THR A 546 -3.91 -23.18 -4.36
N ARG A 547 -5.10 -23.67 -4.75
CA ARG A 547 -5.56 -25.02 -4.40
C ARG A 547 -4.88 -26.10 -5.23
N ILE A 548 -4.69 -25.87 -6.53
CA ILE A 548 -4.00 -26.80 -7.43
C ILE A 548 -2.48 -26.76 -7.18
N LEU A 549 -1.92 -25.56 -7.00
CA LEU A 549 -0.49 -25.30 -6.83
C LEU A 549 -0.24 -24.55 -5.50
N PRO A 550 -0.36 -25.21 -4.34
CA PRO A 550 -0.09 -24.58 -3.05
C PRO A 550 1.33 -23.96 -3.02
N PRO A 551 1.49 -22.66 -2.66
CA PRO A 551 2.80 -22.02 -2.65
C PRO A 551 3.77 -22.68 -1.64
N HIS A 552 4.89 -23.19 -2.14
CA HIS A 552 5.96 -23.76 -1.31
C HIS A 552 7.15 -22.80 -1.17
N THR A 553 7.53 -22.16 -2.27
CA THR A 553 8.58 -21.14 -2.32
C THR A 553 8.02 -19.86 -2.93
N ILE A 554 8.19 -18.73 -2.23
CA ILE A 554 7.78 -17.41 -2.72
C ILE A 554 9.03 -16.55 -2.89
N VAL A 555 9.23 -16.01 -4.09
CA VAL A 555 10.32 -15.10 -4.44
C VAL A 555 9.72 -13.73 -4.76
N VAL A 556 10.11 -12.72 -4.02
CA VAL A 556 9.59 -11.36 -4.12
C VAL A 556 10.66 -10.47 -4.78
N ASP A 557 10.43 -9.98 -6.01
CA ASP A 557 11.28 -8.96 -6.63
C ASP A 557 10.77 -7.54 -6.29
N GLU A 558 11.69 -6.57 -6.30
CA GLU A 558 11.47 -5.20 -5.84
C GLU A 558 10.87 -5.12 -4.40
N ALA A 559 11.24 -6.07 -3.53
CA ALA A 559 10.70 -6.21 -2.18
C ALA A 559 10.98 -5.02 -1.23
N SER A 560 11.89 -4.12 -1.58
CA SER A 560 12.11 -2.84 -0.88
C SER A 560 10.98 -1.82 -1.11
N GLN A 561 10.10 -2.07 -2.10
CA GLN A 561 8.94 -1.22 -2.42
C GLN A 561 7.65 -1.67 -1.71
N ILE A 562 7.73 -2.67 -0.82
CA ILE A 562 6.59 -3.32 -0.16
C ILE A 562 6.68 -3.09 1.34
N GLU A 563 5.56 -2.69 1.97
CA GLU A 563 5.44 -2.58 3.42
C GLU A 563 5.42 -3.99 4.02
N ILE A 564 6.20 -4.25 5.08
CA ILE A 564 6.40 -5.62 5.59
C ILE A 564 5.09 -6.29 6.02
N GLY A 565 4.10 -5.53 6.50
CA GLY A 565 2.75 -5.99 6.82
C GLY A 565 1.92 -6.47 5.64
N ASP A 566 2.23 -6.07 4.39
CA ASP A 566 1.56 -6.59 3.19
C ASP A 566 1.85 -8.09 2.96
N PHE A 567 2.88 -8.66 3.61
CA PHE A 567 3.14 -10.11 3.59
C PHE A 567 2.29 -10.90 4.60
N LEU A 568 1.65 -10.25 5.58
CA LEU A 568 0.88 -10.93 6.63
C LEU A 568 -0.27 -11.81 6.08
N PRO A 569 -1.08 -11.37 5.08
CA PRO A 569 -2.14 -12.20 4.50
C PRO A 569 -1.63 -13.50 3.89
N MET A 570 -0.50 -13.45 3.18
CA MET A 570 0.13 -14.62 2.55
C MET A 570 0.63 -15.61 3.59
N ILE A 571 1.26 -15.12 4.67
CA ILE A 571 1.83 -15.98 5.73
C ILE A 571 0.73 -16.77 6.43
N GLU A 572 -0.44 -16.18 6.68
CA GLU A 572 -1.57 -16.91 7.28
C GLU A 572 -2.15 -17.94 6.29
N LEU A 573 -2.50 -17.50 5.07
CA LEU A 573 -3.17 -18.32 4.05
C LEU A 573 -2.39 -19.57 3.67
N TYR A 574 -1.06 -19.45 3.53
CA TYR A 574 -0.20 -20.53 3.05
C TYR A 574 0.65 -21.11 4.19
N SER A 575 0.26 -20.90 5.45
CA SER A 575 1.04 -21.32 6.63
C SER A 575 1.32 -22.84 6.72
N THR A 576 0.51 -23.67 6.07
CA THR A 576 0.68 -25.13 6.04
C THR A 576 1.64 -25.61 4.95
N THR A 577 1.78 -24.87 3.85
CA THR A 577 2.50 -25.29 2.62
C THR A 577 3.76 -24.48 2.34
N LEU A 578 3.80 -23.21 2.77
CA LEU A 578 4.95 -22.34 2.60
C LEU A 578 6.15 -22.90 3.38
N ARG A 579 7.29 -23.01 2.68
CA ARG A 579 8.57 -23.49 3.23
C ARG A 579 9.71 -22.52 3.02
N LYS A 580 9.61 -21.60 2.05
CA LYS A 580 10.64 -20.58 1.83
C LYS A 580 10.08 -19.25 1.32
N MET A 581 10.62 -18.14 1.85
CA MET A 581 10.45 -16.78 1.35
C MET A 581 11.80 -16.17 0.96
N VAL A 582 11.87 -15.59 -0.22
CA VAL A 582 13.04 -14.88 -0.73
C VAL A 582 12.65 -13.44 -1.04
N PHE A 583 13.43 -12.49 -0.55
CA PHE A 583 13.21 -11.07 -0.79
C PHE A 583 14.39 -10.48 -1.57
N VAL A 584 14.12 -10.01 -2.79
CA VAL A 584 15.10 -9.41 -3.69
C VAL A 584 14.71 -7.95 -3.90
N GLY A 585 15.62 -7.01 -3.66
CA GLY A 585 15.29 -5.58 -3.60
C GLY A 585 16.51 -4.72 -3.31
N ASP A 586 16.30 -3.45 -2.98
CA ASP A 586 17.41 -2.54 -2.61
C ASP A 586 16.92 -1.35 -1.78
N ASP A 587 17.34 -1.28 -0.51
CA ASP A 587 17.08 -0.18 0.43
C ASP A 587 17.75 1.16 0.06
N LYS A 588 18.53 1.20 -1.03
CA LYS A 588 19.04 2.45 -1.59
C LYS A 588 18.25 2.93 -2.82
N GLN A 589 17.22 2.18 -3.26
CA GLN A 589 16.29 2.54 -4.33
C GLN A 589 14.90 2.88 -3.75
N LEU A 590 13.82 2.73 -4.54
CA LEU A 590 12.47 3.10 -4.12
C LEU A 590 12.05 2.35 -2.84
N ALA A 591 11.47 3.13 -1.94
CA ALA A 591 10.88 2.72 -0.67
C ALA A 591 9.43 2.24 -0.84
N PRO A 592 8.79 1.70 0.21
CA PRO A 592 7.34 1.50 0.24
C PRO A 592 6.60 2.85 0.11
N TYR A 593 5.44 2.82 -0.54
CA TYR A 593 4.60 4.00 -0.69
C TYR A 593 4.23 4.59 0.68
N GLY A 594 4.30 5.91 0.82
CA GLY A 594 4.02 6.62 2.08
C GLY A 594 5.20 6.76 3.04
N GLN A 595 6.35 6.07 2.84
CA GLN A 595 7.48 6.18 3.76
C GLN A 595 8.03 7.62 3.86
N GLY A 596 8.00 8.40 2.77
CA GLY A 596 8.43 9.81 2.78
C GLY A 596 7.55 10.75 3.63
N GLN A 597 6.40 10.26 4.11
CA GLN A 597 5.52 10.95 5.07
C GLN A 597 5.42 10.20 6.42
N ILE A 598 5.85 8.93 6.46
CA ILE A 598 5.76 8.02 7.61
C ILE A 598 7.13 7.34 7.79
N ASP A 599 8.03 7.99 8.53
CA ASP A 599 9.39 7.50 8.77
C ASP A 599 9.44 6.11 9.45
N SER A 600 8.35 5.71 10.13
CA SER A 600 8.24 4.39 10.77
C SER A 600 7.91 3.24 9.81
N LEU A 601 7.56 3.53 8.56
CA LEU A 601 7.18 2.55 7.56
C LEU A 601 8.41 1.76 7.08
N ARG A 602 8.31 0.43 7.01
CA ARG A 602 9.45 -0.46 6.75
C ARG A 602 9.12 -1.52 5.72
N SER A 603 10.04 -1.78 4.82
CA SER A 603 10.13 -3.05 4.11
C SER A 603 10.96 -4.05 4.94
N VAL A 604 11.11 -5.27 4.41
CA VAL A 604 12.04 -6.27 4.96
C VAL A 604 13.49 -5.79 5.04
N PHE A 605 13.92 -4.84 4.21
CA PHE A 605 15.30 -4.33 4.22
C PHE A 605 15.56 -3.29 5.33
N GLU A 606 14.52 -2.68 5.91
CA GLU A 606 14.67 -1.82 7.11
C GLU A 606 14.66 -2.61 8.43
N MET A 607 14.44 -3.93 8.39
CA MET A 607 14.52 -4.79 9.57
C MET A 607 15.99 -5.21 9.81
N LYS A 608 16.58 -4.73 10.91
CA LYS A 608 18.02 -4.86 11.19
C LYS A 608 18.54 -6.30 11.07
N HIS A 609 17.83 -7.28 11.62
CA HIS A 609 18.23 -8.68 11.59
C HIS A 609 18.22 -9.27 10.18
N LEU A 610 17.16 -9.02 9.40
CA LEU A 610 17.06 -9.44 8.00
C LEU A 610 18.10 -8.75 7.11
N ARG A 611 18.46 -7.51 7.46
CA ARG A 611 19.37 -6.67 6.68
C ARG A 611 20.84 -7.00 6.89
N GLN A 612 21.20 -7.52 8.07
CA GLN A 612 22.54 -7.99 8.41
C GLN A 612 22.91 -9.25 7.63
N ASP A 613 21.98 -10.19 7.49
CA ASP A 613 22.17 -11.45 6.75
C ASP A 613 21.93 -11.32 5.23
N ALA A 614 21.74 -10.10 4.72
CA ALA A 614 21.39 -9.86 3.32
C ALA A 614 22.57 -10.07 2.37
N ILE A 615 22.41 -10.97 1.38
CA ILE A 615 23.40 -11.24 0.35
C ILE A 615 23.49 -10.03 -0.60
N PHE A 616 24.67 -9.44 -0.74
CA PHE A 616 24.90 -8.26 -1.59
C PHE A 616 25.35 -8.64 -3.00
N LEU A 617 24.64 -8.17 -4.03
CA LEU A 617 25.09 -8.26 -5.42
C LEU A 617 26.05 -7.11 -5.72
N ASP A 618 27.33 -7.41 -5.79
CA ASP A 618 28.40 -6.41 -5.80
C ASP A 618 28.81 -5.88 -7.18
N THR A 619 28.32 -6.48 -8.28
CA THR A 619 28.87 -6.25 -9.63
C THR A 619 27.79 -5.92 -10.65
N GLN A 620 27.77 -4.66 -11.12
CA GLN A 620 26.89 -4.13 -12.16
C GLN A 620 27.28 -4.68 -13.55
N SER A 621 26.76 -5.84 -13.90
CA SER A 621 27.10 -6.58 -15.13
C SER A 621 25.91 -7.40 -15.64
N VAL A 622 25.78 -7.51 -16.96
CA VAL A 622 24.88 -8.49 -17.58
C VAL A 622 25.63 -9.21 -18.69
N CYS A 623 26.26 -10.33 -18.32
CA CYS A 623 26.96 -11.22 -19.23
C CYS A 623 25.94 -12.03 -20.05
N PHE A 624 26.17 -12.14 -21.36
CA PHE A 624 25.47 -13.07 -22.23
C PHE A 624 26.51 -13.85 -23.04
N HIS A 625 26.20 -15.10 -23.38
CA HIS A 625 26.92 -15.79 -24.44
C HIS A 625 26.10 -15.61 -25.72
N PRO A 626 26.68 -15.11 -26.83
CA PRO A 626 26.06 -15.20 -28.14
C PRO A 626 25.92 -16.69 -28.52
N SER A 627 24.83 -17.05 -29.18
CA SER A 627 24.57 -18.42 -29.58
C SER A 627 25.65 -18.99 -30.52
N ARG A 628 26.11 -20.21 -30.21
CA ARG A 628 26.93 -21.12 -31.04
C ARG A 628 28.40 -20.75 -31.35
N ALA A 629 28.90 -19.57 -31.00
CA ALA A 629 30.34 -19.30 -31.05
C ALA A 629 30.99 -19.52 -29.68
N LYS A 630 31.79 -20.60 -29.53
CA LYS A 630 32.70 -20.74 -28.38
C LYS A 630 33.71 -19.58 -28.41
N PHE A 631 34.08 -19.07 -27.23
CA PHE A 631 35.15 -18.09 -26.94
C PHE A 631 34.86 -16.59 -26.79
N ASP A 632 33.62 -16.07 -26.91
CA ASP A 632 33.38 -14.66 -26.52
C ASP A 632 32.19 -14.46 -25.55
N ILE A 633 32.49 -13.91 -24.36
CA ILE A 633 31.50 -13.51 -23.35
C ILE A 633 31.18 -12.04 -23.58
N GLN A 634 30.17 -11.76 -24.39
CA GLN A 634 29.77 -10.39 -24.68
C GLN A 634 28.90 -9.84 -23.54
N CYS A 635 29.53 -9.09 -22.64
CA CYS A 635 28.84 -8.29 -21.64
C CYS A 635 28.00 -7.21 -22.33
N LYS A 636 26.66 -7.20 -22.16
CA LYS A 636 25.86 -6.05 -22.58
C LYS A 636 26.23 -4.84 -21.72
N PRO A 637 26.28 -3.62 -22.29
CA PRO A 637 26.61 -2.41 -21.55
C PRO A 637 25.63 -2.19 -20.38
N SER A 638 26.18 -2.20 -19.18
CA SER A 638 25.53 -1.80 -17.93
C SER A 638 25.86 -0.33 -17.64
N MET A 639 25.73 0.11 -16.39
CA MET A 639 26.20 1.43 -15.96
C MET A 639 27.70 1.63 -16.28
N PRO A 640 28.09 2.71 -16.98
CA PRO A 640 29.49 3.05 -17.22
C PRO A 640 30.34 3.12 -15.95
N THR A 641 31.61 2.72 -16.00
CA THR A 641 32.52 2.70 -14.84
C THR A 641 32.65 4.03 -14.11
N GLN A 642 32.68 5.15 -14.84
CA GLN A 642 32.74 6.49 -14.26
C GLN A 642 31.51 6.75 -13.34
N LEU A 643 30.30 6.54 -13.87
CA LEU A 643 29.05 6.80 -13.15
C LEU A 643 28.78 5.74 -12.07
N GLY A 644 29.16 4.49 -12.32
CA GLY A 644 29.11 3.40 -11.33
C GLY A 644 30.04 3.63 -10.15
N GLY A 645 31.25 4.15 -10.40
CA GLY A 645 32.17 4.57 -9.33
C GLY A 645 31.58 5.70 -8.48
N PHE A 646 30.98 6.71 -9.12
CA PHE A 646 30.28 7.79 -8.41
C PHE A 646 29.13 7.28 -7.52
N ILE A 647 28.22 6.47 -8.09
CA ILE A 647 27.08 5.91 -7.34
C ILE A 647 27.57 4.97 -6.23
N SER A 648 28.59 4.14 -6.50
CA SER A 648 29.20 3.26 -5.51
C SER A 648 29.72 4.03 -4.30
N GLN A 649 30.53 5.07 -4.51
CA GLN A 649 31.09 5.91 -3.45
C GLN A 649 30.00 6.62 -2.62
N ASN A 650 29.03 7.26 -3.28
CA ASN A 650 28.07 8.16 -2.62
C ASN A 650 26.80 7.48 -2.09
N VAL A 651 26.51 6.22 -2.51
CA VAL A 651 25.26 5.52 -2.16
C VAL A 651 25.49 4.13 -1.56
N TYR A 652 26.53 3.42 -2.01
CA TYR A 652 26.80 2.01 -1.63
C TYR A 652 28.14 1.82 -0.91
N GLU A 653 28.68 2.87 -0.28
CA GLU A 653 29.88 2.82 0.57
C GLU A 653 31.13 2.23 -0.14
N GLY A 654 31.23 2.43 -1.46
CA GLY A 654 32.31 1.88 -2.30
C GLY A 654 32.20 0.38 -2.63
N LYS A 655 31.17 -0.32 -2.14
CA LYS A 655 31.03 -1.78 -2.27
C LYS A 655 30.59 -2.24 -3.67
N LEU A 656 30.08 -1.33 -4.51
CA LEU A 656 29.52 -1.63 -5.83
C LEU A 656 30.57 -1.45 -6.94
N ARG A 657 30.67 -2.43 -7.84
CA ARG A 657 31.64 -2.47 -8.94
C ARG A 657 30.92 -2.39 -10.29
N SER A 658 31.34 -1.48 -11.16
CA SER A 658 30.91 -1.44 -12.57
C SER A 658 32.00 -2.01 -13.49
N VAL A 659 31.59 -2.71 -14.56
CA VAL A 659 32.52 -3.33 -15.53
C VAL A 659 32.47 -2.72 -16.94
N HIS A 660 31.47 -1.88 -17.23
CA HIS A 660 31.31 -1.27 -18.56
C HIS A 660 32.27 -0.07 -18.71
N LYS A 661 33.48 -0.34 -19.22
CA LYS A 661 34.47 0.70 -19.57
C LYS A 661 34.01 1.44 -20.83
N MET A 662 33.92 2.76 -20.73
CA MET A 662 33.75 3.68 -21.87
C MET A 662 35.08 4.38 -22.16
N ARG A 663 35.37 4.68 -23.43
CA ARG A 663 36.53 5.52 -23.81
C ARG A 663 36.25 7.00 -23.52
N ASP A 664 35.04 7.46 -23.84
CA ASP A 664 34.62 8.84 -23.69
C ASP A 664 33.92 9.11 -22.34
N ARG A 665 33.64 10.39 -22.06
CA ARG A 665 32.80 10.81 -20.92
C ARG A 665 31.38 10.24 -21.06
N CYS A 666 30.73 9.91 -19.95
CA CYS A 666 29.39 9.33 -19.95
C CYS A 666 28.27 10.17 -19.30
N TRP A 667 28.56 11.39 -18.81
CA TRP A 667 27.53 12.34 -18.39
C TRP A 667 27.84 13.79 -18.79
N TRP A 668 26.79 14.59 -18.99
CA TRP A 668 26.86 16.00 -19.34
C TRP A 668 25.74 16.80 -18.66
N PHE A 669 26.01 18.07 -18.35
CA PHE A 669 25.01 19.03 -17.92
C PHE A 669 24.81 20.09 -19.00
N VAL A 670 23.56 20.44 -19.26
CA VAL A 670 23.11 21.51 -20.16
C VAL A 670 22.47 22.59 -19.31
N ASP A 671 23.05 23.79 -19.31
CA ASP A 671 22.54 24.91 -18.52
C ASP A 671 21.27 25.49 -19.16
N VAL A 672 20.26 25.73 -18.34
CA VAL A 672 18.97 26.31 -18.72
C VAL A 672 18.71 27.54 -17.83
N PRO A 673 19.45 28.65 -18.02
CA PRO A 673 19.42 29.79 -17.10
C PRO A 673 18.06 30.51 -17.08
N GLN A 674 17.34 30.54 -18.20
CA GLN A 674 15.98 31.11 -18.32
C GLN A 674 14.86 30.11 -18.00
N GLY A 675 15.18 28.89 -17.55
CA GLY A 675 14.16 27.93 -17.13
C GLY A 675 13.65 28.27 -15.74
N GLU A 676 12.36 28.54 -15.58
CA GLU A 676 11.75 28.77 -14.26
C GLU A 676 10.71 27.70 -13.93
N GLU A 677 10.66 27.30 -12.66
CA GLU A 677 9.62 26.42 -12.13
C GLU A 677 8.27 27.16 -12.02
N SER A 678 7.21 26.55 -12.53
CA SER A 678 5.83 27.03 -12.38
C SER A 678 4.90 25.87 -12.03
N MET A 679 3.84 26.15 -11.27
CA MET A 679 2.93 25.13 -10.78
C MET A 679 1.74 24.97 -11.75
N LYS A 680 1.41 23.72 -12.11
CA LYS A 680 0.28 23.35 -12.96
C LYS A 680 -0.50 22.23 -12.30
N GLY A 681 -1.68 22.55 -11.76
CA GLY A 681 -2.41 21.68 -10.85
C GLY A 681 -1.58 21.44 -9.58
N SER A 682 -1.40 20.18 -9.19
CA SER A 682 -0.59 19.75 -8.05
C SER A 682 0.86 19.35 -8.40
N SER A 683 1.34 19.71 -9.61
CA SER A 683 2.66 19.33 -10.12
C SER A 683 3.41 20.55 -10.68
N TRP A 684 4.70 20.38 -10.94
CA TRP A 684 5.59 21.43 -11.47
C TRP A 684 5.88 21.23 -12.96
N ILE A 685 6.09 22.33 -13.68
CA ILE A 685 6.60 22.39 -15.05
C ILE A 685 7.71 23.43 -15.16
N ASN A 686 8.57 23.27 -16.17
CA ASN A 686 9.60 24.24 -16.55
C ASN A 686 9.73 24.22 -18.07
N MET A 687 9.14 25.21 -18.73
CA MET A 687 9.08 25.28 -20.20
C MET A 687 10.44 25.56 -20.85
N GLY A 688 11.38 26.18 -20.13
CA GLY A 688 12.76 26.33 -20.59
C GLY A 688 13.45 24.97 -20.68
N GLU A 689 13.30 24.13 -19.65
CA GLU A 689 13.81 22.76 -19.68
C GLU A 689 13.10 21.91 -20.73
N VAL A 690 11.78 22.03 -20.93
CA VAL A 690 11.08 21.31 -22.02
C VAL A 690 11.72 21.60 -23.38
N LYS A 691 11.97 22.88 -23.70
CA LYS A 691 12.63 23.27 -24.96
C LYS A 691 14.04 22.66 -25.06
N ALA A 692 14.86 22.80 -24.03
CA ALA A 692 16.22 22.25 -24.01
C ALA A 692 16.24 20.72 -24.17
N VAL A 693 15.34 19.99 -23.50
CA VAL A 693 15.19 18.54 -23.63
C VAL A 693 14.78 18.15 -25.05
N VAL A 694 13.80 18.85 -25.65
CA VAL A 694 13.34 18.58 -27.03
C VAL A 694 14.45 18.87 -28.06
N ASP A 695 15.28 19.88 -27.84
CA ASP A 695 16.40 20.18 -28.74
C ASP A 695 17.57 19.19 -28.59
N VAL A 696 17.82 18.67 -27.39
CA VAL A 696 18.76 17.56 -27.15
C VAL A 696 18.23 16.28 -27.80
N ALA A 697 16.96 15.96 -27.57
CA ALA A 697 16.24 14.85 -28.16
C ALA A 697 16.35 14.83 -29.69
N ARG A 698 16.04 15.96 -30.34
CA ARG A 698 16.14 16.12 -31.80
C ARG A 698 17.56 15.83 -32.29
N LYS A 699 18.59 16.45 -31.69
CA LYS A 699 20.00 16.23 -32.03
C LYS A 699 20.46 14.78 -31.86
N LEU A 700 19.88 14.04 -30.91
CA LEU A 700 20.14 12.60 -30.76
C LEU A 700 19.46 11.82 -31.89
N LYS A 701 18.17 12.08 -32.15
CA LYS A 701 17.41 11.47 -33.25
C LYS A 701 18.11 11.66 -34.60
N ASP A 702 18.56 12.89 -34.89
CA ASP A 702 19.30 13.26 -36.11
C ASP A 702 20.61 12.46 -36.28
N ARG A 703 21.25 12.07 -35.17
CA ARG A 703 22.49 11.27 -35.15
C ARG A 703 22.25 9.75 -35.15
N GLY A 704 21.02 9.31 -35.44
CA GLY A 704 20.61 7.91 -35.31
C GLY A 704 20.77 7.38 -33.88
N LYS A 705 20.73 8.27 -32.88
CA LYS A 705 20.78 7.92 -31.46
C LYS A 705 19.36 7.96 -30.90
N SER A 706 18.87 6.80 -30.48
CA SER A 706 17.70 6.68 -29.60
C SER A 706 17.84 7.62 -28.38
N PHE A 707 16.78 8.20 -27.78
CA PHE A 707 16.84 9.14 -26.59
C PHE A 707 15.59 9.08 -25.62
N ARG A 708 15.69 8.71 -24.34
CA ARG A 708 14.57 8.50 -23.40
C ARG A 708 14.55 9.61 -22.38
N VAL A 709 13.41 10.26 -22.24
CA VAL A 709 13.27 11.35 -21.29
C VAL A 709 12.81 10.84 -19.93
N ILE A 710 13.43 11.30 -18.85
CA ILE A 710 12.96 11.08 -17.48
C ILE A 710 12.80 12.43 -16.79
N THR A 711 11.62 12.65 -16.21
CA THR A 711 11.33 13.80 -15.35
C THR A 711 10.52 13.33 -14.13
N PRO A 712 10.75 13.87 -12.93
CA PRO A 712 10.06 13.43 -11.72
C PRO A 712 8.67 14.05 -11.52
N TYR A 713 8.25 14.96 -12.41
CA TYR A 713 6.97 15.68 -12.31
C TYR A 713 6.01 15.30 -13.44
N ASP A 714 4.81 14.87 -13.07
CA ASP A 714 3.79 14.37 -14.02
C ASP A 714 3.36 15.41 -15.05
N ALA A 715 3.22 16.68 -14.65
CA ALA A 715 2.86 17.75 -15.58
C ALA A 715 3.97 18.03 -16.61
N GLN A 716 5.25 17.92 -16.22
CA GLN A 716 6.39 18.03 -17.14
C GLN A 716 6.39 16.83 -18.11
N ARG A 717 6.16 15.60 -17.62
CA ARG A 717 6.03 14.39 -18.45
C ARG A 717 4.96 14.58 -19.54
N GLY A 718 3.78 15.07 -19.20
CA GLY A 718 2.69 15.29 -20.15
C GLY A 718 2.99 16.34 -21.23
N MET A 719 3.93 17.27 -21.02
CA MET A 719 4.42 18.17 -22.07
C MET A 719 5.44 17.49 -22.99
N LEU A 720 6.22 16.53 -22.46
CA LEU A 720 7.32 15.85 -23.15
C LEU A 720 6.88 14.64 -23.98
N GLU A 721 5.89 13.87 -23.51
CA GLU A 721 5.44 12.60 -24.13
C GLU A 721 4.91 12.72 -25.57
N ARG A 722 4.76 13.95 -26.08
CA ARG A 722 4.38 14.22 -27.47
C ARG A 722 5.53 14.01 -28.49
N ASN A 723 6.73 13.50 -28.10
CA ASN A 723 7.98 13.64 -28.91
C ASN A 723 9.08 12.48 -28.93
N GLU A 724 8.83 11.20 -28.57
CA GLU A 724 9.67 9.96 -28.83
C GLU A 724 11.00 9.64 -27.99
N ASP A 725 11.73 8.49 -28.21
CA ASP A 725 12.46 7.67 -27.14
C ASP A 725 13.91 6.96 -27.33
N ASP A 726 14.56 6.49 -26.19
CA ASP A 726 15.81 5.67 -25.72
C ASP A 726 17.38 6.02 -25.65
N PHE A 727 17.83 6.92 -24.75
CA PHE A 727 19.18 7.35 -24.19
C PHE A 727 18.88 8.53 -23.22
N ILE A 728 19.43 8.62 -22.02
CA ILE A 728 18.72 9.38 -20.98
C ILE A 728 18.95 10.90 -21.00
N VAL A 729 17.85 11.65 -21.22
CA VAL A 729 17.76 13.10 -20.99
C VAL A 729 16.92 13.35 -19.72
N LEU A 730 17.51 14.02 -18.73
CA LEU A 730 16.85 14.38 -17.47
C LEU A 730 16.40 15.84 -17.49
N SER A 731 15.20 16.09 -16.98
CA SER A 731 14.70 17.43 -16.62
C SER A 731 14.43 17.45 -15.11
N LEU A 732 15.13 18.32 -14.39
CA LEU A 732 15.01 18.45 -12.92
C LEU A 732 13.83 19.34 -12.51
N VAL A 733 13.37 20.21 -13.42
CA VAL A 733 12.24 21.16 -13.34
C VAL A 733 12.45 22.30 -12.35
N ARG A 734 12.99 21.99 -11.17
CA ARG A 734 13.11 22.93 -10.05
C ARG A 734 14.26 23.91 -10.25
N THR A 735 14.02 25.15 -9.84
CA THR A 735 15.00 26.23 -9.77
C THR A 735 14.97 27.00 -8.46
N ARG A 736 14.00 26.73 -7.57
CA ARG A 736 13.89 27.33 -6.24
C ARG A 736 13.94 26.27 -5.14
N GLY A 737 12.97 25.36 -5.09
CA GLY A 737 12.91 24.33 -4.04
C GLY A 737 13.58 23.02 -4.43
N VAL A 738 14.47 22.49 -3.56
CA VAL A 738 15.17 21.20 -3.78
C VAL A 738 14.20 20.04 -4.07
N GLY A 739 13.03 20.01 -3.43
CA GLY A 739 11.94 19.10 -3.77
C GLY A 739 12.36 17.63 -3.79
N PHE A 740 12.08 16.92 -4.89
CA PHE A 740 12.38 15.49 -5.04
C PHE A 740 13.88 15.14 -4.88
N MET A 741 14.81 16.09 -5.07
CA MET A 741 16.25 15.84 -4.98
C MET A 741 16.73 15.61 -3.53
N ASN A 742 15.88 15.92 -2.55
CA ASN A 742 16.12 15.55 -1.15
C ASN A 742 15.92 14.04 -0.90
N GLU A 743 15.18 13.34 -1.77
CA GLU A 743 15.01 11.88 -1.70
C GLU A 743 16.14 11.16 -2.47
N THR A 744 17.30 10.98 -1.83
CA THR A 744 18.46 10.27 -2.43
C THR A 744 18.08 8.92 -3.06
N ARG A 745 17.12 8.20 -2.48
CA ARG A 745 16.52 6.97 -3.03
C ARG A 745 15.97 7.14 -4.45
N ARG A 746 15.22 8.23 -4.72
CA ARG A 746 14.68 8.53 -6.07
C ARG A 746 15.76 9.02 -7.02
N VAL A 747 16.68 9.86 -6.54
CA VAL A 747 17.80 10.36 -7.36
C VAL A 747 18.69 9.21 -7.81
N ASN A 748 19.02 8.27 -6.92
CA ASN A 748 19.76 7.05 -7.26
C ASN A 748 19.04 6.25 -8.37
N VAL A 749 17.73 6.01 -8.23
CA VAL A 749 16.93 5.33 -9.27
C VAL A 749 16.93 6.07 -10.60
N MET A 750 16.94 7.40 -10.59
CA MET A 750 16.97 8.24 -11.80
C MET A 750 18.33 8.16 -12.51
N LEU A 751 19.42 8.40 -11.79
CA LEU A 751 20.79 8.35 -12.32
C LEU A 751 21.16 6.95 -12.83
N THR A 752 20.56 5.89 -12.26
CA THR A 752 20.92 4.50 -12.54
C THR A 752 20.15 3.80 -13.66
N ARG A 753 19.27 4.53 -14.37
CA ARG A 753 18.67 4.01 -15.62
C ARG A 753 19.64 4.01 -16.81
N CYS A 754 20.74 4.76 -16.75
CA CYS A 754 21.67 4.96 -17.86
C CYS A 754 22.55 3.73 -18.16
N LYS A 755 22.70 3.39 -19.44
CA LYS A 755 23.61 2.33 -19.96
C LYS A 755 24.73 2.83 -20.88
N LYS A 756 24.64 4.07 -21.37
CA LYS A 756 25.56 4.62 -22.39
C LYS A 756 25.98 6.06 -22.03
N GLY A 757 25.01 6.97 -21.97
CA GLY A 757 25.24 8.38 -21.64
C GLY A 757 24.04 9.02 -20.95
N LEU A 758 24.32 9.99 -20.07
CA LEU A 758 23.35 10.73 -19.27
C LEU A 758 23.46 12.23 -19.57
N ILE A 759 22.37 12.88 -19.97
CA ILE A 759 22.33 14.34 -20.18
C ILE A 759 21.36 14.93 -19.17
N VAL A 760 21.76 15.99 -18.46
CA VAL A 760 20.93 16.68 -17.45
C VAL A 760 20.67 18.11 -17.89
N CYS A 761 19.43 18.43 -18.25
CA CYS A 761 18.97 19.79 -18.55
C CYS A 761 18.44 20.42 -17.27
N THR A 762 19.08 21.50 -16.79
CA THR A 762 18.71 22.18 -15.54
C THR A 762 19.37 23.55 -15.41
N ASN A 763 18.91 24.38 -14.48
CA ASN A 763 19.55 25.65 -14.14
C ASN A 763 20.82 25.42 -13.30
N ARG A 764 21.96 25.91 -13.79
CA ARG A 764 23.28 25.77 -13.13
C ARG A 764 23.35 26.43 -11.75
N GLY A 765 22.87 27.67 -11.63
CA GLY A 765 22.92 28.43 -10.38
C GLY A 765 22.14 27.75 -9.25
N PHE A 766 21.02 27.10 -9.58
CA PHE A 766 20.26 26.30 -8.63
C PHE A 766 20.99 25.02 -8.18
N VAL A 767 21.57 24.26 -9.12
CA VAL A 767 22.28 23.00 -8.78
C VAL A 767 23.58 23.23 -8.04
N GLN A 768 24.35 24.27 -8.38
CA GLN A 768 25.59 24.63 -7.68
C GLN A 768 25.34 25.49 -6.42
N GLY A 769 24.13 26.01 -6.24
CA GLY A 769 23.67 26.71 -5.05
C GLY A 769 22.79 25.82 -4.15
N GLN A 770 21.48 26.03 -4.21
CA GLN A 770 20.53 25.45 -3.25
C GLN A 770 20.47 23.91 -3.26
N ALA A 771 20.74 23.26 -4.39
CA ALA A 771 20.75 21.81 -4.50
C ALA A 771 22.16 21.17 -4.46
N ARG A 772 23.21 21.93 -4.11
CA ARG A 772 24.62 21.47 -4.13
C ARG A 772 24.87 20.23 -3.28
N ASN A 773 24.26 20.15 -2.10
CA ASN A 773 24.42 19.04 -1.16
C ASN A 773 23.61 17.78 -1.55
N THR A 774 22.85 17.82 -2.65
CA THR A 774 22.12 16.65 -3.15
C THR A 774 23.03 15.74 -3.97
N LEU A 775 22.63 14.48 -4.18
CA LEU A 775 23.36 13.55 -5.04
C LEU A 775 23.52 14.05 -6.49
N ILE A 776 22.66 14.97 -6.97
CA ILE A 776 22.82 15.63 -8.28
C ILE A 776 23.84 16.77 -8.21
N GLY A 777 23.80 17.60 -7.15
CA GLY A 777 24.79 18.65 -6.93
C GLY A 777 26.22 18.08 -6.85
N LEU A 778 26.39 16.99 -6.11
CA LEU A 778 27.66 16.25 -6.05
C LEU A 778 28.12 15.66 -7.40
N LEU A 779 27.19 15.35 -8.31
CA LEU A 779 27.51 14.89 -9.67
C LEU A 779 27.87 16.07 -10.58
N ALA A 780 27.22 17.22 -10.39
CA ALA A 780 27.46 18.46 -11.15
C ALA A 780 28.79 19.14 -10.76
N ASP A 781 29.17 19.10 -9.48
CA ASP A 781 30.49 19.55 -9.01
C ASP A 781 31.63 18.67 -9.57
N ARG A 782 31.33 17.45 -10.05
CA ARG A 782 32.27 16.57 -10.79
C ARG A 782 32.11 16.66 -12.32
N ALA A 783 31.40 17.66 -12.85
CA ALA A 783 31.27 17.87 -14.29
C ALA A 783 32.21 19.00 -14.75
N ASP A 784 33.33 18.64 -15.38
CA ASP A 784 34.39 19.61 -15.77
C ASP A 784 33.92 20.68 -16.78
N SER A 785 32.73 20.51 -17.38
CA SER A 785 32.10 21.53 -18.22
C SER A 785 30.58 21.39 -18.24
N TRP A 786 29.90 22.53 -18.09
CA TRP A 786 28.51 22.70 -18.48
C TRP A 786 28.50 23.02 -19.97
N ALA A 787 27.90 22.16 -20.78
CA ALA A 787 27.85 22.37 -22.21
C ALA A 787 26.88 23.53 -22.51
N PRO A 788 27.27 24.58 -23.26
CA PRO A 788 26.28 25.33 -24.02
C PRO A 788 25.58 24.37 -24.97
N LEU A 789 24.41 24.73 -25.51
CA LEU A 789 23.54 23.86 -26.33
C LEU A 789 24.12 23.37 -27.69
N LYS A 790 25.44 23.45 -27.87
CA LYS A 790 26.25 22.86 -28.95
C LYS A 790 26.75 21.47 -28.54
N LEU A 791 25.89 20.46 -28.71
CA LEU A 791 26.33 19.06 -28.80
C LEU A 791 27.05 18.89 -30.15
N SER A 792 28.36 19.16 -30.19
CA SER A 792 29.26 18.83 -31.30
C SER A 792 29.45 17.32 -31.41
#